data_AF-A0A1D6EIE4-F1
#
_entry.id   AF-A0A1D6EIE4-F1
#
_cell.length_a   1.000
_cell.length_b   1.000
_cell.length_c   1.000
_cell.angle_alpha   90.00
_cell.angle_beta   90.00
_cell.angle_gamma   90.00
#
_symmetry.space_group_name_H-M   'P 1'
#
loop_
_entity.id
_entity.type
_entity.pdbx_description
1 polymer ?
#
loop_
_entity_poly.entity_id
_entity_poly.type
_entity_poly.pdbx_seq_one_letter_code
_entity_poly.pdbx_strand_id
1 'polypeptide(L)'
;MVPEENSSIINFEMARIAFKVLQGSLFSLWRLEENSVFPSILAALFVIEWECSMSLALDEEKCLESNIEDTEVGVSMCSSSKGCLEEEMHLKVNLAESIHVFCQSLSPSFWDNLHSCTLNRLATILPQCVRYAVFQTRDLHAERTSILCSEWVVDMLKLTCLDHRNLESFFDVLLSEGEHWPLWLMPSLQNGHLSVKVQLDPDITDEIELKHERFVAFVDRLILKLGFSEVVLGIPGNIQSATSQSIDITSPVSSLSRVWVAGEVLCTWTWKGGCALKTFLPLLVQYMKDESYLEINIVPLLLDTLLGGALMHDSGPWVLFNAWHLSDNEIDKIQDRFLRALVALLFTINTNDCLWRESDALVFFEQLLSNLFIGSSVNRKCLKILPYVMTSIIKQFSALNNGDSSYADLVRKSIQSWLDATISCLSSSSREVPVQDIEDWMQVVLSCFPLRITGGARELVAVVEREISDTERSLMLTLFQKYQIFYGSTASSLVTSGTAVSTTVELLGVKLTAVLVGYCWSNLKENDWHFVFRMVFKCIESSVLLVEEMTDGINDATINQVSSEDALEKLKLVVGTTDKLTLSLAESALVTMCQLNHLCNIQEAENSQCVQLIKSGDYAESNDKMVESVLRLFLASGVSEAITKSCSEEASSVIGSSRHAYLHFWELVASFIKNAPLQSRKSALESMELWGLTKGSVSGLYSILFSSQPIFHLQLAAFSLLLSEPFCQLSLVKNYSMGESCSSAQQSGTSQSAELMPDSDKTVHLREELSDLIEFPTSELLKTDLTARDRVDVFIAWSLLLSHLQTLPASSSIKGDVLQYIQEKVSPCILDCIFQHIPVKAAAPNGKKKDTELAPEAEAAAKASKNAIATCSLLPYLESLWPIGTLQMASLAGSLYGMMIRLLPSFVRTWFTTLRDRSLSYSIESFTKQWCSPPLLLDEFSQVKESVYGDENFSVSVNRSAFEIVATYKKEETGIDLVIRLPSCYPLRHVDVECTRSLGISEVKCRKWLLSLTSFVRSQNGAIAEAIRTWKSNFDKEFEGVEECPICYSILHTSNHNLPRLACKTCKHKFHGACLYKWFSTSNKSTCPLCQTPF
;
A
#
# COMPACT_ATOMS: atom_id res chain seq x y z
N MET A 1 52.55 -36.02 -16.45
CA MET A 1 51.31 -35.30 -16.13
C MET A 1 51.18 -35.29 -14.62
N VAL A 2 51.74 -34.27 -13.99
CA VAL A 2 51.43 -33.94 -12.58
C VAL A 2 50.08 -33.23 -12.63
N PRO A 3 49.10 -33.57 -11.78
CA PRO A 3 47.79 -32.94 -11.81
C PRO A 3 47.94 -31.44 -11.54
N GLU A 4 47.21 -30.60 -12.29
CA GLU A 4 47.28 -29.14 -12.22
C GLU A 4 47.07 -28.60 -10.79
N GLU A 5 46.36 -29.32 -9.92
CA GLU A 5 46.13 -29.00 -8.50
C GLU A 5 47.39 -28.92 -7.62
N ASN A 6 48.44 -29.71 -7.88
CA ASN A 6 49.68 -29.61 -7.10
C ASN A 6 50.53 -28.39 -7.49
N SER A 7 50.21 -27.73 -8.61
CA SER A 7 50.95 -26.55 -9.06
C SER A 7 50.47 -25.26 -8.36
N SER A 8 49.19 -25.16 -7.98
CA SER A 8 48.62 -23.98 -7.31
C SER A 8 49.21 -23.79 -5.92
N ILE A 9 49.27 -24.84 -5.11
CA ILE A 9 49.82 -24.83 -3.74
C ILE A 9 51.28 -24.39 -3.74
N ILE A 10 52.09 -24.93 -4.66
CA ILE A 10 53.50 -24.54 -4.81
C ILE A 10 53.62 -23.06 -5.20
N ASN A 11 52.73 -22.54 -6.04
CA ASN A 11 52.72 -21.13 -6.43
C ASN A 11 52.39 -20.20 -5.26
N PHE A 12 51.43 -20.54 -4.40
CA PHE A 12 51.10 -19.74 -3.21
C PHE A 12 52.21 -19.76 -2.17
N GLU A 13 52.87 -20.91 -1.97
CA GLU A 13 54.04 -21.04 -1.09
C GLU A 13 55.19 -20.14 -1.58
N MET A 14 55.45 -20.13 -2.89
CA MET A 14 56.43 -19.24 -3.52
C MET A 14 56.06 -17.77 -3.38
N ALA A 15 54.78 -17.40 -3.59
CA ALA A 15 54.29 -16.03 -3.42
C ALA A 15 54.46 -15.55 -1.97
N ARG A 16 54.18 -16.42 -0.99
CA ARG A 16 54.39 -16.14 0.44
C ARG A 16 55.85 -15.90 0.79
N ILE A 17 56.76 -16.70 0.23
CA ILE A 17 58.20 -16.52 0.43
C ILE A 17 58.68 -15.20 -0.21
N ALA A 18 58.25 -14.93 -1.45
CA ALA A 18 58.57 -13.69 -2.15
C ALA A 18 58.05 -12.45 -1.39
N PHE A 19 56.83 -12.53 -0.85
CA PHE A 19 56.24 -11.46 -0.05
C PHE A 19 57.03 -11.20 1.24
N LYS A 20 57.49 -12.23 1.96
CA LYS A 20 58.35 -12.05 3.15
C LYS A 20 59.67 -11.35 2.83
N VAL A 21 60.26 -11.65 1.66
CA VAL A 21 61.48 -10.97 1.19
C VAL A 21 61.16 -9.50 0.87
N LEU A 22 60.03 -9.23 0.22
CA LEU A 22 59.58 -7.88 -0.09
C LEU A 22 59.34 -7.05 1.17
N GLN A 23 58.63 -7.61 2.16
CA GLN A 23 58.35 -6.96 3.44
C GLN A 23 59.64 -6.48 4.14
N GLY A 24 60.72 -7.29 4.08
CA GLY A 24 62.02 -6.93 4.63
C GLY A 24 62.85 -5.96 3.77
N SER A 25 62.50 -5.76 2.49
CA SER A 25 63.30 -5.00 1.51
C SER A 25 62.60 -3.78 0.90
N LEU A 26 61.30 -3.56 1.19
CA LEU A 26 60.47 -2.48 0.63
C LEU A 26 61.12 -1.10 0.77
N PHE A 27 61.66 -0.77 1.96
CA PHE A 27 62.27 0.54 2.21
C PHE A 27 63.56 0.76 1.39
N SER A 28 64.25 -0.32 1.02
CA SER A 28 65.43 -0.26 0.14
C SER A 28 65.03 -0.10 -1.33
N LEU A 29 63.91 -0.70 -1.74
CA LEU A 29 63.31 -0.54 -3.06
C LEU A 29 62.70 0.87 -3.24
N TRP A 30 62.11 1.43 -2.18
CA TRP A 30 61.58 2.79 -2.17
C TRP A 30 62.65 3.84 -2.46
N ARG A 31 63.89 3.65 -1.97
CA ARG A 31 65.03 4.53 -2.30
C ARG A 31 65.52 4.43 -3.76
N LEU A 32 65.05 3.44 -4.51
CA LEU A 32 65.40 3.18 -5.92
C LEU A 32 64.21 3.51 -6.85
N GLU A 33 63.37 4.48 -6.45
CA GLU A 33 62.11 4.87 -7.10
C GLU A 33 62.22 5.23 -8.59
N GLU A 34 63.41 5.57 -9.08
CA GLU A 34 63.66 5.83 -10.51
C GLU A 34 63.47 4.57 -11.40
N ASN A 35 63.40 3.37 -10.81
CA ASN A 35 63.22 2.12 -11.56
C ASN A 35 61.75 1.81 -11.85
N SER A 36 61.48 1.43 -13.11
CA SER A 36 60.14 1.17 -13.64
C SER A 36 59.36 0.03 -12.98
N VAL A 37 60.00 -0.77 -12.14
CA VAL A 37 59.47 -2.02 -11.58
C VAL A 37 58.77 -1.82 -10.24
N PHE A 38 59.17 -0.80 -9.46
CA PHE A 38 58.60 -0.56 -8.12
C PHE A 38 57.08 -0.34 -8.11
N PRO A 39 56.48 0.48 -9.02
CA PRO A 39 55.03 0.61 -9.09
C PRO A 39 54.32 -0.69 -9.46
N SER A 40 54.92 -1.53 -10.32
CA SER A 40 54.35 -2.83 -10.70
C SER A 40 54.36 -3.83 -9.54
N ILE A 41 55.40 -3.80 -8.70
CA ILE A 41 55.47 -4.63 -7.49
C ILE A 41 54.39 -4.21 -6.49
N LEU A 42 54.22 -2.90 -6.27
CA LEU A 42 53.16 -2.38 -5.41
C LEU A 42 51.76 -2.76 -5.94
N ALA A 43 51.51 -2.60 -7.24
CA ALA A 43 50.25 -3.01 -7.86
C ALA A 43 49.98 -4.51 -7.69
N ALA A 44 51.01 -5.35 -7.84
CA ALA A 44 50.88 -6.80 -7.70
C ALA A 44 50.44 -7.22 -6.29
N LEU A 45 50.82 -6.48 -5.23
CA LEU A 45 50.35 -6.76 -3.87
C LEU A 45 48.84 -6.65 -3.76
N PHE A 46 48.27 -5.54 -4.26
CA PHE A 46 46.82 -5.34 -4.25
C PHE A 46 46.07 -6.39 -5.09
N VAL A 47 46.64 -6.77 -6.25
CA VAL A 47 46.03 -7.77 -7.13
C VAL A 47 46.01 -9.15 -6.46
N ILE A 48 47.12 -9.57 -5.83
CA ILE A 48 47.22 -10.87 -5.15
C ILE A 48 46.26 -10.92 -3.94
N GLU A 49 46.20 -9.83 -3.16
CA GLU A 49 45.29 -9.71 -2.02
C GLU A 49 43.82 -9.88 -2.46
N TRP A 50 43.44 -9.21 -3.55
CA TRP A 50 42.10 -9.30 -4.11
C TRP A 50 41.79 -10.68 -4.69
N GLU A 51 42.69 -11.25 -5.50
CA GLU A 51 42.50 -12.57 -6.12
C GLU A 51 42.30 -13.66 -5.06
N CYS A 52 43.08 -13.60 -3.97
CA CYS A 52 42.91 -14.50 -2.83
C CYS A 52 41.55 -14.29 -2.14
N SER A 53 41.14 -13.05 -1.91
CA SER A 53 39.84 -12.72 -1.28
C SER A 53 38.64 -13.18 -2.13
N MET A 54 38.73 -13.03 -3.45
CA MET A 54 37.71 -13.49 -4.40
C MET A 54 37.63 -15.02 -4.48
N SER A 55 38.78 -15.71 -4.49
CA SER A 55 38.81 -17.17 -4.45
C SER A 55 38.19 -17.72 -3.17
N LEU A 56 38.33 -17.04 -2.04
CA LEU A 56 37.72 -17.46 -0.77
C LEU A 56 36.20 -17.32 -0.78
N ALA A 57 35.70 -16.21 -1.33
CA ALA A 57 34.26 -16.01 -1.49
C ALA A 57 33.62 -17.08 -2.41
N LEU A 58 34.35 -17.52 -3.45
CA LEU A 58 33.95 -18.62 -4.34
C LEU A 58 33.85 -19.98 -3.63
N ASP A 59 34.80 -20.29 -2.77
CA ASP A 59 34.88 -21.58 -2.09
C ASP A 59 33.84 -21.69 -0.95
N GLU A 60 33.50 -20.58 -0.28
CA GLU A 60 32.40 -20.50 0.69
C GLU A 60 31.02 -20.76 0.07
N GLU A 61 30.78 -20.27 -1.14
CA GLU A 61 29.49 -20.38 -1.84
C GLU A 61 29.24 -21.78 -2.37
N LYS A 62 30.25 -22.44 -2.95
CA LYS A 62 30.18 -23.87 -3.31
C LYS A 62 29.89 -24.76 -2.11
N CYS A 63 30.39 -24.40 -0.93
CA CYS A 63 30.07 -25.10 0.31
C CYS A 63 28.62 -24.86 0.76
N LEU A 64 28.04 -23.69 0.50
CA LEU A 64 26.64 -23.39 0.84
C LEU A 64 25.65 -24.05 -0.13
N GLU A 65 25.94 -24.08 -1.44
CA GLU A 65 25.09 -24.74 -2.45
C GLU A 65 25.10 -26.27 -2.33
N SER A 66 26.26 -26.88 -2.08
CA SER A 66 26.34 -28.33 -1.84
C SER A 66 25.55 -28.78 -0.61
N ASN A 67 25.42 -27.92 0.42
CA ASN A 67 24.59 -28.19 1.59
C ASN A 67 23.08 -28.10 1.30
N ILE A 68 22.65 -27.49 0.19
CA ILE A 68 21.25 -27.41 -0.23
C ILE A 68 20.87 -28.66 -1.06
N GLU A 69 21.76 -29.10 -1.95
CA GLU A 69 21.54 -30.32 -2.77
C GLU A 69 21.72 -31.63 -1.97
N ASP A 70 22.59 -31.67 -0.96
CA ASP A 70 22.82 -32.87 -0.13
C ASP A 70 21.63 -33.24 0.80
N THR A 71 20.52 -32.50 0.76
CA THR A 71 19.28 -32.86 1.47
C THR A 71 18.45 -33.92 0.74
N GLU A 72 18.75 -34.21 -0.53
CA GLU A 72 18.15 -35.30 -1.30
C GLU A 72 19.23 -36.19 -1.93
N VAL A 73 19.29 -37.44 -1.46
CA VAL A 73 20.08 -38.58 -1.99
C VAL A 73 21.45 -38.86 -1.32
N GLY A 74 21.36 -39.75 -0.32
CA GLY A 74 22.35 -40.75 0.16
C GLY A 74 23.82 -40.73 -0.30
N VAL A 75 24.69 -40.31 0.63
CA VAL A 75 26.06 -40.75 0.96
C VAL A 75 26.79 -41.66 -0.03
N SER A 76 27.87 -41.15 -0.65
CA SER A 76 28.96 -41.97 -1.21
C SER A 76 30.27 -41.18 -1.44
N MET A 77 31.31 -41.55 -0.68
CA MET A 77 32.77 -41.40 -0.89
C MET A 77 33.34 -40.24 -1.75
N CYS A 78 33.85 -39.20 -1.10
CA CYS A 78 35.08 -38.48 -1.54
C CYS A 78 35.69 -37.70 -0.35
N SER A 79 36.56 -38.31 0.46
CA SER A 79 37.18 -37.67 1.64
C SER A 79 38.61 -37.15 1.40
N SER A 80 39.20 -37.39 0.22
CA SER A 80 40.60 -37.00 -0.06
C SER A 80 40.75 -35.64 -0.75
N SER A 81 39.74 -35.11 -1.45
CA SER A 81 39.81 -33.77 -2.06
C SER A 81 39.50 -32.65 -1.05
N LYS A 82 38.67 -32.93 -0.03
CA LYS A 82 38.29 -31.96 1.01
C LYS A 82 39.49 -31.43 1.81
N GLY A 83 40.43 -32.30 2.19
CA GLY A 83 41.62 -31.90 2.94
C GLY A 83 42.62 -31.06 2.14
N CYS A 84 42.72 -31.29 0.82
CA CYS A 84 43.60 -30.51 -0.06
C CYS A 84 43.04 -29.10 -0.31
N LEU A 85 41.71 -28.99 -0.45
CA LEU A 85 41.00 -27.72 -0.59
C LEU A 85 41.08 -26.87 0.70
N GLU A 86 40.93 -27.47 1.88
CA GLU A 86 41.07 -26.76 3.17
C GLU A 86 42.48 -26.19 3.37
N GLU A 87 43.52 -26.93 2.96
CA GLU A 87 44.91 -26.48 3.06
C GLU A 87 45.21 -25.33 2.07
N GLU A 88 44.70 -25.42 0.84
CA GLU A 88 44.81 -24.33 -0.15
C GLU A 88 44.04 -23.07 0.29
N MET A 89 42.82 -23.21 0.81
CA MET A 89 42.03 -22.09 1.36
C MET A 89 42.77 -21.41 2.50
N HIS A 90 43.32 -22.18 3.46
CA HIS A 90 44.06 -21.62 4.59
C HIS A 90 45.32 -20.87 4.13
N LEU A 91 46.03 -21.37 3.10
CA LEU A 91 47.18 -20.67 2.53
C LEU A 91 46.78 -19.35 1.84
N LYS A 92 45.66 -19.33 1.11
CA LYS A 92 45.10 -18.12 0.48
C LYS A 92 44.68 -17.06 1.50
N VAL A 93 43.95 -17.45 2.56
CA VAL A 93 43.56 -16.53 3.66
C VAL A 93 44.78 -15.91 4.30
N ASN A 94 45.76 -16.74 4.71
CA ASN A 94 46.94 -16.25 5.40
C ASN A 94 47.78 -15.30 4.54
N LEU A 95 47.88 -15.58 3.23
CA LEU A 95 48.60 -14.70 2.30
C LEU A 95 47.86 -13.37 2.12
N ALA A 96 46.55 -13.39 1.88
CA ALA A 96 45.72 -12.19 1.74
C ALA A 96 45.77 -11.32 2.99
N GLU A 97 45.56 -11.92 4.17
CA GLU A 97 45.60 -11.22 5.46
C GLU A 97 46.99 -10.63 5.73
N SER A 98 48.06 -11.38 5.44
CA SER A 98 49.44 -10.89 5.61
C SER A 98 49.74 -9.69 4.70
N ILE A 99 49.25 -9.71 3.45
CA ILE A 99 49.41 -8.60 2.50
C ILE A 99 48.56 -7.41 2.95
N HIS A 100 47.30 -7.64 3.31
CA HIS A 100 46.37 -6.59 3.77
C HIS A 100 46.90 -5.87 5.02
N VAL A 101 47.30 -6.63 6.04
CA VAL A 101 47.90 -6.08 7.28
C VAL A 101 49.18 -5.31 6.98
N PHE A 102 49.99 -5.79 6.04
CA PHE A 102 51.18 -5.07 5.60
C PHE A 102 50.82 -3.75 4.90
N CYS A 103 49.91 -3.75 3.93
CA CYS A 103 49.42 -2.55 3.24
C CYS A 103 48.85 -1.53 4.22
N GLN A 104 48.09 -1.96 5.24
CA GLN A 104 47.60 -1.09 6.32
C GLN A 104 48.69 -0.60 7.28
N SER A 105 49.75 -1.39 7.50
CA SER A 105 50.87 -1.00 8.35
C SER A 105 51.75 0.10 7.73
N LEU A 106 51.62 0.35 6.43
CA LEU A 106 52.29 1.45 5.75
C LEU A 106 51.65 2.77 6.20
N SER A 107 52.45 3.65 6.82
CA SER A 107 51.98 4.94 7.34
C SER A 107 51.33 5.80 6.23
N PRO A 108 50.36 6.69 6.55
CA PRO A 108 49.85 7.68 5.59
C PRO A 108 50.98 8.50 4.94
N SER A 109 52.00 8.85 5.72
CA SER A 109 53.21 9.53 5.24
C SER A 109 54.04 8.73 4.22
N PHE A 110 53.88 7.40 4.12
CA PHE A 110 54.55 6.62 3.08
C PHE A 110 53.87 6.88 1.73
N TRP A 111 52.54 6.84 1.71
CA TRP A 111 51.73 7.07 0.52
C TRP A 111 51.79 8.53 0.05
N ASP A 112 51.74 9.49 0.98
CA ASP A 112 51.87 10.92 0.69
C ASP A 112 53.24 11.33 0.11
N ASN A 113 54.30 10.56 0.41
CA ASN A 113 55.67 10.85 -0.02
C ASN A 113 56.11 10.06 -1.27
N LEU A 114 55.19 9.33 -1.93
CA LEU A 114 55.50 8.68 -3.21
C LEU A 114 55.71 9.72 -4.31
N HIS A 115 56.69 9.49 -5.19
CA HIS A 115 56.92 10.36 -6.33
C HIS A 115 55.71 10.34 -7.28
N SER A 116 55.37 11.48 -7.87
CA SER A 116 54.20 11.63 -8.77
C SER A 116 54.20 10.64 -9.95
N CYS A 117 55.39 10.24 -10.43
CA CYS A 117 55.52 9.21 -11.47
C CYS A 117 55.08 7.81 -10.98
N THR A 118 55.37 7.45 -9.73
CA THR A 118 54.95 6.19 -9.11
C THR A 118 53.44 6.15 -8.95
N LEU A 119 52.85 7.23 -8.42
CA LEU A 119 51.41 7.39 -8.25
C LEU A 119 50.67 7.34 -9.59
N ASN A 120 51.17 8.02 -10.63
CA ASN A 120 50.57 7.97 -11.97
C ASN A 120 50.62 6.56 -12.59
N ARG A 121 51.69 5.79 -12.34
CA ARG A 121 51.78 4.41 -12.84
C ARG A 121 50.88 3.46 -12.07
N LEU A 122 50.70 3.66 -10.76
CA LEU A 122 49.71 2.94 -9.99
C LEU A 122 48.27 3.29 -10.45
N ALA A 123 47.99 4.57 -10.67
CA ALA A 123 46.71 5.08 -11.16
C ALA A 123 46.37 4.63 -12.60
N THR A 124 47.30 3.99 -13.32
CA THR A 124 47.05 3.39 -14.64
C THR A 124 46.95 1.86 -14.57
N ILE A 125 47.82 1.20 -13.81
CA ILE A 125 47.83 -0.28 -13.69
C ILE A 125 46.60 -0.77 -12.92
N LEU A 126 46.30 -0.16 -11.77
CA LEU A 126 45.28 -0.65 -10.85
C LEU A 126 43.87 -0.62 -11.44
N PRO A 127 43.40 0.48 -12.08
CA PRO A 127 42.11 0.48 -12.78
C PRO A 127 41.98 -0.59 -13.86
N GLN A 128 43.05 -0.86 -14.61
CA GLN A 128 43.03 -1.89 -15.66
C GLN A 128 42.87 -3.29 -15.07
N CYS A 129 43.52 -3.56 -13.93
CA CYS A 129 43.33 -4.81 -13.19
C CYS A 129 41.89 -4.96 -12.71
N VAL A 130 41.28 -3.89 -12.17
CA VAL A 130 39.86 -3.88 -11.75
C VAL A 130 38.93 -4.16 -12.93
N ARG A 131 39.15 -3.49 -14.08
CA ARG A 131 38.36 -3.74 -15.30
C ARG A 131 38.47 -5.19 -15.75
N TYR A 132 39.68 -5.72 -15.81
CA TYR A 132 39.93 -7.11 -16.20
C TYR A 132 39.19 -8.08 -15.26
N ALA A 133 39.29 -7.85 -13.95
CA ALA A 133 38.60 -8.61 -12.91
C ALA A 133 37.09 -8.65 -13.15
N VAL A 134 36.43 -7.49 -13.28
CA VAL A 134 34.96 -7.40 -13.45
C VAL A 134 34.50 -8.13 -14.73
N PHE A 135 35.23 -7.99 -15.84
CA PHE A 135 34.84 -8.59 -17.13
C PHE A 135 35.13 -10.10 -17.24
N GLN A 136 36.19 -10.60 -16.58
CA GLN A 136 36.69 -11.97 -16.80
C GLN A 136 36.27 -12.99 -15.74
N THR A 137 35.73 -12.58 -14.59
CA THR A 137 35.13 -13.54 -13.64
C THR A 137 33.92 -14.24 -14.27
N ARG A 138 34.10 -15.52 -14.64
CA ARG A 138 33.07 -16.39 -15.24
C ARG A 138 32.23 -17.13 -14.19
N ASP A 139 32.78 -17.34 -12.99
CA ASP A 139 32.28 -18.34 -12.03
C ASP A 139 31.48 -17.77 -10.84
N LEU A 140 31.35 -16.44 -10.71
CA LEU A 140 30.63 -15.79 -9.61
C LEU A 140 29.23 -15.33 -10.04
N HIS A 141 28.29 -15.31 -9.08
CA HIS A 141 27.10 -14.48 -9.21
C HIS A 141 27.51 -13.01 -9.45
N ALA A 142 27.04 -12.44 -10.56
CA ALA A 142 27.35 -11.07 -11.01
C ALA A 142 27.25 -9.99 -9.92
N GLU A 143 26.31 -10.16 -8.98
CA GLU A 143 26.11 -9.23 -7.86
C GLU A 143 27.23 -9.29 -6.82
N ARG A 144 27.80 -10.46 -6.54
CA ARG A 144 28.86 -10.59 -5.54
C ARG A 144 30.19 -10.06 -6.07
N THR A 145 30.47 -10.29 -7.35
CA THR A 145 31.62 -9.68 -8.04
C THR A 145 31.56 -8.16 -7.98
N SER A 146 30.41 -7.55 -8.25
CA SER A 146 30.29 -6.08 -8.21
C SER A 146 30.50 -5.51 -6.81
N ILE A 147 29.98 -6.19 -5.78
CA ILE A 147 30.19 -5.82 -4.37
C ILE A 147 31.69 -5.88 -4.02
N LEU A 148 32.35 -7.03 -4.24
CA LEU A 148 33.75 -7.22 -3.85
C LEU A 148 34.70 -6.30 -4.62
N CYS A 149 34.50 -6.13 -5.93
CA CYS A 149 35.29 -5.19 -6.73
C CYS A 149 35.11 -3.75 -6.25
N SER A 150 33.89 -3.35 -5.85
CA SER A 150 33.66 -2.00 -5.31
C SER A 150 34.35 -1.79 -3.96
N GLU A 151 34.40 -2.80 -3.09
CA GLU A 151 35.11 -2.74 -1.79
C GLU A 151 36.61 -2.60 -1.99
N TRP A 152 37.14 -3.41 -2.89
CA TRP A 152 38.55 -3.36 -3.22
C TRP A 152 38.96 -1.97 -3.71
N VAL A 153 38.22 -1.38 -4.66
CA VAL A 153 38.52 -0.01 -5.13
C VAL A 153 38.45 1.02 -4.00
N VAL A 154 37.42 0.94 -3.14
CA VAL A 154 37.27 1.86 -2.00
C VAL A 154 38.45 1.76 -1.05
N ASP A 155 38.88 0.55 -0.70
CA ASP A 155 39.99 0.33 0.23
C ASP A 155 41.33 0.72 -0.38
N MET A 156 41.52 0.49 -1.68
CA MET A 156 42.69 0.97 -2.42
C MET A 156 42.78 2.49 -2.46
N LEU A 157 41.66 3.18 -2.71
CA LEU A 157 41.63 4.66 -2.75
C LEU A 157 41.88 5.27 -1.37
N LYS A 158 41.37 4.66 -0.30
CA LYS A 158 41.68 5.06 1.09
C LYS A 158 43.18 4.98 1.40
N LEU A 159 43.86 3.97 0.88
CA LEU A 159 45.29 3.74 1.13
C LEU A 159 46.19 4.63 0.25
N THR A 160 45.80 4.86 -1.01
CA THR A 160 46.65 5.57 -1.98
C THR A 160 46.57 7.10 -1.91
N CYS A 161 45.60 7.67 -1.18
CA CYS A 161 45.46 9.11 -0.91
C CYS A 161 45.70 10.00 -2.15
N LEU A 162 45.06 9.67 -3.27
CA LEU A 162 45.29 10.36 -4.54
C LEU A 162 44.84 11.84 -4.50
N ASP A 163 45.74 12.75 -4.91
CA ASP A 163 45.38 14.14 -5.25
C ASP A 163 44.26 14.18 -6.32
N HIS A 164 43.48 15.27 -6.37
CA HIS A 164 42.35 15.43 -7.29
C HIS A 164 42.68 15.06 -8.76
N ARG A 165 43.86 15.46 -9.28
CA ARG A 165 44.29 15.11 -10.65
C ARG A 165 44.58 13.62 -10.85
N ASN A 166 45.11 12.95 -9.84
CA ASN A 166 45.43 11.52 -9.91
C ASN A 166 44.15 10.67 -9.75
N LEU A 167 43.18 11.15 -8.96
CA LEU A 167 41.85 10.56 -8.84
C LEU A 167 41.08 10.66 -10.17
N GLU A 168 41.13 11.82 -10.82
CA GLU A 168 40.54 12.01 -12.15
C GLU A 168 41.17 11.06 -13.18
N SER A 169 42.50 10.97 -13.22
CA SER A 169 43.22 10.02 -14.08
C SER A 169 42.90 8.55 -13.77
N PHE A 170 42.66 8.19 -12.51
CA PHE A 170 42.28 6.84 -12.12
C PHE A 170 40.91 6.47 -12.71
N PHE A 171 39.92 7.35 -12.55
CA PHE A 171 38.58 7.12 -13.07
C PHE A 171 38.50 7.21 -14.60
N ASP A 172 39.33 8.05 -15.24
CA ASP A 172 39.44 8.07 -16.71
C ASP A 172 39.90 6.73 -17.28
N VAL A 173 40.83 6.05 -16.61
CA VAL A 173 41.27 4.71 -17.03
C VAL A 173 40.26 3.64 -16.61
N LEU A 174 39.67 3.74 -15.41
CA LEU A 174 38.70 2.77 -14.90
C LEU A 174 37.43 2.72 -15.76
N LEU A 175 36.95 3.88 -16.20
CA LEU A 175 35.70 4.04 -16.94
C LEU A 175 35.94 4.26 -18.44
N SER A 176 37.17 4.02 -18.93
CA SER A 176 37.51 4.19 -20.34
C SER A 176 36.70 3.30 -21.28
N GLU A 177 36.69 3.63 -22.56
CA GLU A 177 36.14 2.77 -23.61
C GLU A 177 36.88 1.42 -23.70
N GLY A 178 36.17 0.36 -24.09
CA GLY A 178 36.65 -1.01 -24.26
C GLY A 178 35.63 -1.90 -24.96
N GLU A 179 35.95 -3.18 -25.16
CA GLU A 179 35.12 -4.12 -25.95
C GLU A 179 33.73 -4.38 -25.38
N HIS A 180 33.55 -4.25 -24.07
CA HIS A 180 32.30 -4.57 -23.35
C HIS A 180 31.67 -3.34 -22.66
N TRP A 181 32.25 -2.15 -22.84
CA TRP A 181 31.82 -0.91 -22.18
C TRP A 181 32.42 0.34 -22.87
N PRO A 182 31.66 1.41 -23.12
CA PRO A 182 30.19 1.50 -23.07
C PRO A 182 29.53 0.95 -24.35
N LEU A 183 28.25 0.62 -24.28
CA LEU A 183 27.43 0.12 -25.40
C LEU A 183 26.57 1.21 -26.04
N TRP A 184 26.08 2.20 -25.27
CA TRP A 184 25.07 3.15 -25.76
C TRP A 184 25.65 4.55 -26.05
N LEU A 185 26.45 5.08 -25.13
CA LEU A 185 27.01 6.42 -25.16
C LEU A 185 28.54 6.38 -25.12
N MET A 186 29.18 6.83 -26.21
CA MET A 186 30.63 6.87 -26.34
C MET A 186 31.16 8.31 -26.26
N PRO A 187 32.20 8.61 -25.48
CA PRO A 187 32.89 9.90 -25.57
C PRO A 187 33.57 10.07 -26.95
N SER A 188 33.38 11.22 -27.59
CA SER A 188 34.06 11.56 -28.85
C SER A 188 34.67 12.96 -28.79
N LEU A 189 35.79 13.18 -29.47
CA LEU A 189 36.37 14.52 -29.63
C LEU A 189 36.00 15.07 -31.01
N GLN A 190 35.10 16.05 -31.07
CA GLN A 190 34.83 16.83 -32.27
C GLN A 190 35.32 18.27 -32.09
N ASN A 191 36.22 18.72 -32.97
CA ASN A 191 36.78 20.08 -32.98
C ASN A 191 37.42 20.55 -31.66
N GLY A 192 38.02 19.64 -30.89
CA GLY A 192 38.66 19.97 -29.60
C GLY A 192 37.68 20.16 -28.44
N HIS A 193 36.37 19.97 -28.67
CA HIS A 193 35.36 19.84 -27.63
C HIS A 193 34.93 18.37 -27.50
N LEU A 194 34.74 17.90 -26.26
CA LEU A 194 34.18 16.57 -25.99
C LEU A 194 32.68 16.58 -26.31
N SER A 195 32.24 15.68 -27.20
CA SER A 195 30.84 15.43 -27.55
C SER A 195 30.52 13.94 -27.40
N VAL A 196 29.31 13.59 -27.00
CA VAL A 196 28.90 12.19 -26.84
C VAL A 196 28.35 11.65 -28.15
N LYS A 197 28.89 10.53 -28.63
CA LYS A 197 28.40 9.81 -29.80
C LYS A 197 27.46 8.69 -29.34
N VAL A 198 26.22 8.74 -29.83
CA VAL A 198 25.22 7.69 -29.61
C VAL A 198 25.47 6.52 -30.57
N GLN A 199 25.51 5.29 -30.04
CA GLN A 199 25.51 4.07 -30.85
C GLN A 199 24.09 3.51 -30.95
N LEU A 200 23.65 3.20 -32.18
CA LEU A 200 22.23 2.91 -32.46
C LEU A 200 21.90 1.42 -32.59
N ASP A 201 22.88 0.54 -32.75
CA ASP A 201 22.72 -0.92 -32.78
C ASP A 201 24.12 -1.55 -32.69
N PRO A 202 24.65 -1.82 -31.48
CA PRO A 202 25.89 -2.59 -31.36
C PRO A 202 25.61 -4.06 -31.77
N ASP A 203 26.59 -4.76 -32.35
CA ASP A 203 26.51 -6.22 -32.53
C ASP A 203 26.61 -6.89 -31.13
N ILE A 204 25.50 -6.92 -30.40
CA ILE A 204 25.44 -7.44 -29.02
C ILE A 204 25.24 -8.96 -29.07
N THR A 205 26.14 -9.69 -28.43
CA THR A 205 25.93 -11.10 -28.07
C THR A 205 25.50 -11.19 -26.61
N ASP A 206 24.78 -12.25 -26.22
CA ASP A 206 24.37 -12.48 -24.82
C ASP A 206 25.56 -12.40 -23.83
N GLU A 207 26.76 -12.79 -24.28
CA GLU A 207 27.99 -12.69 -23.47
C GLU A 207 28.43 -11.24 -23.25
N ILE A 208 28.30 -10.37 -24.27
CA ILE A 208 28.65 -8.95 -24.19
C ILE A 208 27.65 -8.22 -23.27
N GLU A 209 26.34 -8.47 -23.43
CA GLU A 209 25.30 -7.86 -22.59
C GLU A 209 25.48 -8.24 -21.11
N LEU A 210 25.70 -9.52 -20.82
CA LEU A 210 25.94 -9.99 -19.46
C LEU A 210 27.19 -9.38 -18.82
N LYS A 211 28.27 -9.16 -19.59
CA LYS A 211 29.50 -8.50 -19.11
C LYS A 211 29.28 -7.00 -18.90
N HIS A 212 28.50 -6.37 -19.77
CA HIS A 212 28.13 -4.97 -19.66
C HIS A 212 27.26 -4.71 -18.41
N GLU A 213 26.19 -5.49 -18.20
CA GLU A 213 25.33 -5.39 -17.02
C GLU A 213 26.13 -5.58 -15.71
N ARG A 214 27.09 -6.51 -15.71
CA ARG A 214 28.02 -6.72 -14.59
C ARG A 214 28.85 -5.47 -14.28
N PHE A 215 29.35 -4.81 -15.32
CA PHE A 215 30.13 -3.59 -15.17
C PHE A 215 29.25 -2.42 -14.70
N VAL A 216 28.01 -2.31 -15.18
CA VAL A 216 27.02 -1.33 -14.68
C VAL A 216 26.72 -1.55 -13.20
N ALA A 217 26.48 -2.80 -12.78
CA ALA A 217 26.26 -3.12 -11.37
C ALA A 217 27.46 -2.72 -10.50
N PHE A 218 28.69 -2.92 -11.00
CA PHE A 218 29.91 -2.46 -10.32
C PHE A 218 29.97 -0.93 -10.19
N VAL A 219 29.65 -0.18 -11.26
CA VAL A 219 29.64 1.29 -11.23
C VAL A 219 28.57 1.82 -10.26
N ASP A 220 27.35 1.25 -10.26
CA ASP A 220 26.27 1.63 -9.34
C ASP A 220 26.68 1.40 -7.87
N ARG A 221 27.27 0.24 -7.57
CA ARG A 221 27.82 -0.07 -6.22
C ARG A 221 28.98 0.84 -5.83
N LEU A 222 29.81 1.25 -6.77
CA LEU A 222 30.91 2.18 -6.52
C LEU A 222 30.40 3.58 -6.18
N ILE A 223 29.39 4.06 -6.92
CA ILE A 223 28.71 5.34 -6.64
C ILE A 223 28.02 5.31 -5.28
N LEU A 224 27.37 4.20 -4.92
CA LEU A 224 26.78 4.00 -3.59
C LEU A 224 27.79 4.16 -2.45
N LYS A 225 29.07 3.79 -2.67
CA LYS A 225 30.11 3.79 -1.62
C LYS A 225 30.95 5.06 -1.58
N LEU A 226 31.32 5.61 -2.72
CA LEU A 226 32.19 6.80 -2.83
C LEU A 226 31.41 8.10 -3.03
N GLY A 227 30.15 8.02 -3.47
CA GLY A 227 29.34 9.16 -3.83
C GLY A 227 29.43 9.52 -5.31
N PHE A 228 28.38 10.18 -5.81
CA PHE A 228 28.23 10.52 -7.22
C PHE A 228 29.33 11.47 -7.74
N SER A 229 29.67 12.52 -6.97
CA SER A 229 30.69 13.51 -7.35
C SER A 229 32.09 12.91 -7.48
N GLU A 230 32.43 11.94 -6.63
CA GLU A 230 33.76 11.35 -6.61
C GLU A 230 33.99 10.45 -7.83
N VAL A 231 33.00 9.64 -8.20
CA VAL A 231 33.11 8.71 -9.33
C VAL A 231 32.88 9.41 -10.67
N VAL A 232 31.83 10.23 -10.80
CA VAL A 232 31.44 10.83 -12.08
C VAL A 232 32.22 12.11 -12.35
N LEU A 233 32.44 12.97 -11.35
CA LEU A 233 33.17 14.23 -11.52
C LEU A 233 34.65 14.13 -11.12
N GLY A 234 35.07 13.09 -10.40
CA GLY A 234 36.45 12.97 -9.91
C GLY A 234 36.78 13.90 -8.74
N ILE A 235 35.77 14.45 -8.04
CA ILE A 235 35.95 15.41 -6.95
C ILE A 235 35.92 14.69 -5.59
N PRO A 236 36.99 14.73 -4.78
CA PRO A 236 37.06 14.04 -3.49
C PRO A 236 36.05 14.59 -2.46
N GLY A 237 35.37 13.70 -1.72
CA GLY A 237 34.37 14.10 -0.71
C GLY A 237 34.89 14.97 0.44
N ASN A 238 36.19 14.90 0.79
CA ASN A 238 36.77 15.61 1.95
C ASN A 238 36.94 17.13 1.78
N ILE A 239 36.77 17.69 0.58
CA ILE A 239 36.94 19.13 0.32
C ILE A 239 35.73 19.96 0.84
N GLN A 240 34.61 19.31 1.18
CA GLN A 240 33.38 19.98 1.62
C GLN A 240 33.45 20.65 3.01
N SER A 241 34.51 20.43 3.80
CA SER A 241 34.62 20.94 5.18
C SER A 241 35.66 22.05 5.40
N ALA A 242 36.48 22.38 4.41
CA ALA A 242 37.53 23.39 4.54
C ALA A 242 37.09 24.73 3.93
N THR A 243 36.72 25.66 4.81
CA THR A 243 36.41 27.07 4.51
C THR A 243 37.38 27.73 3.52
N SER A 244 36.82 28.31 2.46
CA SER A 244 37.24 29.58 1.84
C SER A 244 38.75 29.80 1.69
N GLN A 245 39.40 29.01 0.85
CA GLN A 245 40.57 29.50 0.11
C GLN A 245 40.26 29.37 -1.37
N SER A 246 40.23 30.51 -2.05
CA SER A 246 40.02 30.65 -3.49
C SER A 246 40.97 29.72 -4.24
N ILE A 247 40.42 28.64 -4.77
CA ILE A 247 41.08 27.88 -5.84
C ILE A 247 41.16 28.85 -7.02
N ASP A 248 42.38 29.10 -7.52
CA ASP A 248 42.60 29.85 -8.76
C ASP A 248 42.00 29.02 -9.93
N ILE A 249 40.70 29.17 -10.16
CA ILE A 249 39.98 28.64 -11.32
C ILE A 249 40.31 29.55 -12.51
N THR A 250 41.54 29.45 -13.03
CA THR A 250 41.96 30.17 -14.26
C THR A 250 42.47 29.24 -15.37
N SER A 251 42.30 27.92 -15.23
CA SER A 251 42.06 27.06 -16.39
C SER A 251 40.57 26.74 -16.42
N PRO A 252 39.86 26.86 -17.57
CA PRO A 252 38.48 26.41 -17.64
C PRO A 252 38.51 24.95 -17.20
N VAL A 253 37.71 24.60 -16.19
CA VAL A 253 37.42 23.23 -15.79
C VAL A 253 37.35 22.41 -17.08
N SER A 254 38.36 21.59 -17.32
CA SER A 254 38.52 20.87 -18.58
C SER A 254 37.48 19.77 -18.59
N SER A 255 36.26 20.17 -18.95
CA SER A 255 35.21 19.35 -19.55
C SER A 255 34.81 18.11 -18.75
N LEU A 256 33.90 18.27 -17.77
CA LEU A 256 32.82 17.33 -17.38
C LEU A 256 32.86 15.91 -18.00
N SER A 257 33.94 15.16 -17.77
CA SER A 257 34.46 14.19 -18.76
C SER A 257 33.70 12.87 -18.80
N ARG A 258 32.94 12.58 -17.74
CA ARG A 258 32.30 11.27 -17.54
C ARG A 258 30.80 11.35 -17.30
N VAL A 259 30.14 12.49 -17.58
CA VAL A 259 28.68 12.60 -17.48
C VAL A 259 27.96 11.58 -18.38
N TRP A 260 28.56 11.21 -19.50
CA TRP A 260 28.07 10.13 -20.37
C TRP A 260 27.96 8.77 -19.64
N VAL A 261 28.74 8.51 -18.59
CA VAL A 261 28.64 7.29 -17.76
C VAL A 261 27.28 7.24 -17.06
N ALA A 262 26.79 8.36 -16.56
CA ALA A 262 25.46 8.41 -15.96
C ALA A 262 24.37 8.15 -17.01
N GLY A 263 24.52 8.69 -18.22
CA GLY A 263 23.62 8.37 -19.33
C GLY A 263 23.67 6.88 -19.72
N GLU A 264 24.84 6.25 -19.72
CA GLU A 264 25.05 4.83 -20.03
C GLU A 264 24.32 3.91 -19.04
N VAL A 265 24.47 4.20 -17.74
CA VAL A 265 23.79 3.47 -16.67
C VAL A 265 22.27 3.63 -16.78
N LEU A 266 21.78 4.84 -17.07
CA LEU A 266 20.35 5.10 -17.28
C LEU A 266 19.78 4.34 -18.49
N CYS A 267 20.52 4.28 -19.61
CA CYS A 267 20.09 3.56 -20.82
C CYS A 267 20.09 2.04 -20.65
N THR A 268 20.98 1.50 -19.81
CA THR A 268 21.02 0.06 -19.47
C THR A 268 19.79 -0.36 -18.67
N TRP A 269 19.30 0.53 -17.79
CA TRP A 269 18.06 0.41 -17.02
C TRP A 269 18.02 -0.68 -15.95
N THR A 270 18.34 -1.93 -16.26
CA THR A 270 18.27 -3.07 -15.32
C THR A 270 19.55 -3.89 -15.33
N TRP A 271 19.97 -4.36 -14.16
CA TRP A 271 21.13 -5.24 -14.00
C TRP A 271 20.93 -6.17 -12.79
N LYS A 272 21.79 -7.18 -12.65
CA LYS A 272 21.74 -8.08 -11.49
C LYS A 272 22.06 -7.31 -10.21
N GLY A 273 21.09 -7.25 -9.28
CA GLY A 273 21.21 -6.57 -7.98
C GLY A 273 20.70 -5.12 -7.95
N GLY A 274 20.15 -4.56 -9.04
CA GLY A 274 19.63 -3.18 -9.05
C GLY A 274 18.99 -2.73 -10.37
N CYS A 275 18.46 -1.51 -10.38
CA CYS A 275 17.98 -0.85 -11.60
C CYS A 275 18.08 0.66 -11.48
N ALA A 276 18.11 1.33 -12.62
CA ALA A 276 18.27 2.78 -12.73
C ALA A 276 17.26 3.55 -11.87
N LEU A 277 16.01 3.09 -11.82
CA LEU A 277 14.95 3.77 -11.09
C LEU A 277 15.06 3.62 -9.56
N LYS A 278 15.43 2.43 -9.07
CA LYS A 278 15.43 2.13 -7.62
C LYS A 278 16.76 2.42 -6.93
N THR A 279 17.88 2.29 -7.63
CA THR A 279 19.22 2.46 -7.03
C THR A 279 19.90 3.73 -7.52
N PHE A 280 20.04 3.90 -8.84
CA PHE A 280 20.86 4.97 -9.40
C PHE A 280 20.23 6.38 -9.32
N LEU A 281 18.97 6.54 -9.75
CA LEU A 281 18.27 7.84 -9.76
C LEU A 281 18.15 8.47 -8.36
N PRO A 282 17.83 7.74 -7.28
CA PRO A 282 17.88 8.28 -5.92
C PRO A 282 19.24 8.83 -5.51
N LEU A 283 20.35 8.21 -5.96
CA LEU A 283 21.71 8.70 -5.67
C LEU A 283 22.03 9.97 -6.43
N LEU A 284 21.60 10.06 -7.69
CA LEU A 284 21.68 11.29 -8.48
C LEU A 284 20.88 12.42 -7.83
N VAL A 285 19.68 12.13 -7.32
CA VAL A 285 18.85 13.11 -6.58
C VAL A 285 19.52 13.56 -5.28
N GLN A 286 20.08 12.62 -4.51
CA GLN A 286 20.81 12.96 -3.30
C GLN A 286 21.97 13.92 -3.62
N TYR A 287 22.74 13.62 -4.66
CA TYR A 287 23.78 14.51 -5.15
C TYR A 287 23.25 15.89 -5.55
N MET A 288 22.16 15.97 -6.32
CA MET A 288 21.53 17.25 -6.70
C MET A 288 21.03 18.07 -5.50
N LYS A 289 20.67 17.45 -4.39
CA LYS A 289 20.27 18.15 -3.15
C LYS A 289 21.48 18.66 -2.37
N ASP A 290 22.57 17.88 -2.34
CA ASP A 290 23.82 18.25 -1.68
C ASP A 290 24.58 19.36 -2.45
N GLU A 291 24.34 19.48 -3.77
CA GLU A 291 24.93 20.44 -4.72
C GLU A 291 24.67 21.94 -4.48
N SER A 292 23.90 22.33 -3.45
CA SER A 292 23.57 23.75 -3.17
C SER A 292 24.78 24.70 -2.96
N TYR A 293 26.01 24.17 -3.02
CA TYR A 293 27.30 24.88 -2.89
C TYR A 293 28.26 24.75 -4.09
N LEU A 294 27.89 24.07 -5.20
CA LEU A 294 28.76 23.83 -6.37
C LEU A 294 28.29 24.59 -7.63
N GLU A 295 29.23 25.13 -8.42
CA GLU A 295 28.94 25.94 -9.64
C GLU A 295 28.57 25.11 -10.89
N ILE A 296 28.54 23.77 -10.82
CA ILE A 296 28.53 22.88 -12.01
C ILE A 296 27.23 22.07 -12.11
N ASN A 297 26.29 22.49 -12.98
CA ASN A 297 25.06 21.72 -13.24
C ASN A 297 25.27 20.67 -14.35
N ILE A 298 25.18 19.38 -14.02
CA ILE A 298 25.35 18.26 -14.98
C ILE A 298 24.08 17.90 -15.74
N VAL A 299 22.91 18.34 -15.26
CA VAL A 299 21.59 17.93 -15.78
C VAL A 299 21.37 18.34 -17.24
N PRO A 300 21.71 19.57 -17.69
CA PRO A 300 21.50 19.97 -19.08
C PRO A 300 22.24 19.07 -20.07
N LEU A 301 23.49 18.70 -19.76
CA LEU A 301 24.30 17.83 -20.61
C LEU A 301 23.72 16.40 -20.73
N LEU A 302 23.17 15.87 -19.63
CA LEU A 302 22.48 14.57 -19.65
C LEU A 302 21.20 14.64 -20.48
N LEU A 303 20.38 15.68 -20.28
CA LEU A 303 19.15 15.88 -21.04
C LEU A 303 19.43 16.00 -22.54
N ASP A 304 20.45 16.76 -22.93
CA ASP A 304 20.86 16.93 -24.33
C ASP A 304 21.32 15.61 -24.95
N THR A 305 22.12 14.84 -24.22
CA THR A 305 22.66 13.55 -24.70
C THR A 305 21.54 12.53 -24.89
N LEU A 306 20.62 12.42 -23.92
CA LEU A 306 19.50 11.49 -23.98
C LEU A 306 18.48 11.92 -25.05
N LEU A 307 18.20 13.22 -25.20
CA LEU A 307 17.36 13.73 -26.27
C LEU A 307 17.95 13.45 -27.65
N GLY A 308 19.26 13.67 -27.82
CA GLY A 308 19.99 13.34 -29.04
C GLY A 308 19.87 11.84 -29.39
N GLY A 309 19.99 10.96 -28.39
CA GLY A 309 19.82 9.52 -28.59
C GLY A 309 18.39 9.12 -28.98
N ALA A 310 17.40 9.68 -28.30
CA ALA A 310 15.98 9.40 -28.58
C ALA A 310 15.55 9.88 -29.98
N LEU A 311 16.12 11.00 -30.48
CA LEU A 311 15.84 11.50 -31.84
C LEU A 311 16.43 10.62 -32.95
N MET A 312 17.49 9.88 -32.64
CA MET A 312 18.22 9.07 -33.62
C MET A 312 17.67 7.65 -33.72
N HIS A 313 17.27 7.05 -32.60
CA HIS A 313 16.67 5.72 -32.56
C HIS A 313 15.25 5.72 -33.18
N ASP A 314 14.83 4.59 -33.74
CA ASP A 314 13.47 4.47 -34.28
C ASP A 314 12.57 4.00 -33.14
N SER A 315 11.81 4.93 -32.56
CA SER A 315 10.82 4.61 -31.54
C SER A 315 9.88 3.52 -32.11
N GLY A 316 9.82 2.36 -31.46
CA GLY A 316 8.95 1.25 -31.84
C GLY A 316 7.46 1.63 -31.91
N PRO A 317 6.56 0.65 -32.14
CA PRO A 317 5.13 0.90 -32.16
C PRO A 317 4.70 1.62 -30.89
N TRP A 318 3.95 2.70 -31.09
CA TRP A 318 3.61 3.69 -30.08
C TRP A 318 3.01 3.07 -28.82
N VAL A 319 3.62 3.38 -27.66
CA VAL A 319 3.01 3.08 -26.36
C VAL A 319 2.12 4.27 -26.00
N LEU A 320 0.85 3.97 -25.75
CA LEU A 320 -0.14 4.94 -25.31
C LEU A 320 0.25 5.50 -23.93
N PHE A 321 0.80 6.71 -23.91
CA PHE A 321 1.30 7.35 -22.70
C PHE A 321 0.16 7.96 -21.87
N ASN A 322 0.13 7.69 -20.57
CA ASN A 322 -0.80 8.33 -19.65
C ASN A 322 -0.16 9.55 -18.96
N ALA A 323 -0.29 10.71 -19.60
CA ALA A 323 0.29 11.97 -19.12
C ALA A 323 -0.20 12.42 -17.72
N TRP A 324 -1.31 11.88 -17.22
CA TRP A 324 -1.91 12.32 -15.95
C TRP A 324 -1.41 11.54 -14.73
N HIS A 325 -0.83 10.35 -14.94
CA HIS A 325 -0.35 9.49 -13.87
C HIS A 325 0.95 8.77 -14.29
N LEU A 326 2.04 9.54 -14.39
CA LEU A 326 3.38 8.97 -14.52
C LEU A 326 3.72 8.20 -13.24
N SER A 327 3.86 6.88 -13.37
CA SER A 327 4.35 5.99 -12.32
C SER A 327 5.55 5.20 -12.85
N ASP A 328 6.33 4.61 -11.95
CA ASP A 328 7.49 3.79 -12.30
C ASP A 328 7.13 2.68 -13.31
N ASN A 329 5.95 2.07 -13.15
CA ASN A 329 5.42 1.05 -14.06
C ASN A 329 5.10 1.57 -15.46
N GLU A 330 4.71 2.85 -15.61
CA GLU A 330 4.46 3.45 -16.92
C GLU A 330 5.78 3.78 -17.64
N ILE A 331 6.81 4.14 -16.88
CA ILE A 331 8.15 4.41 -17.43
C ILE A 331 8.78 3.11 -17.92
N ASP A 332 8.60 2.00 -17.20
CA ASP A 332 9.06 0.66 -17.61
C ASP A 332 8.47 0.18 -18.95
N LYS A 333 7.26 0.64 -19.32
CA LYS A 333 6.61 0.29 -20.60
C LYS A 333 7.27 0.95 -21.81
N ILE A 334 8.07 2.00 -21.62
CA ILE A 334 8.74 2.71 -22.73
C ILE A 334 9.85 1.80 -23.28
N GLN A 335 9.67 1.31 -24.50
CA GLN A 335 10.64 0.40 -25.14
C GLN A 335 11.94 1.10 -25.56
N ASP A 336 11.86 2.38 -25.92
CA ASP A 336 13.03 3.15 -26.34
C ASP A 336 13.89 3.51 -25.13
N ARG A 337 15.15 3.03 -25.12
CA ARG A 337 16.07 3.15 -23.99
C ARG A 337 16.38 4.60 -23.63
N PHE A 338 16.62 5.45 -24.63
CA PHE A 338 17.00 6.84 -24.44
C PHE A 338 15.79 7.67 -24.00
N LEU A 339 14.63 7.45 -24.60
CA LEU A 339 13.38 8.09 -24.20
C LEU A 339 12.99 7.67 -22.78
N ARG A 340 13.10 6.38 -22.43
CA ARG A 340 12.81 5.90 -21.08
C ARG A 340 13.71 6.57 -20.04
N ALA A 341 15.02 6.61 -20.31
CA ALA A 341 16.00 7.30 -19.46
C ALA A 341 15.70 8.80 -19.32
N LEU A 342 15.39 9.48 -20.44
CA LEU A 342 15.04 10.91 -20.46
C LEU A 342 13.81 11.20 -19.60
N VAL A 343 12.74 10.42 -19.79
CA VAL A 343 11.48 10.58 -19.06
C VAL A 343 11.67 10.28 -17.58
N ALA A 344 12.41 9.21 -17.24
CA ALA A 344 12.72 8.87 -15.85
C ALA A 344 13.50 9.97 -15.13
N LEU A 345 14.49 10.56 -15.80
CA LEU A 345 15.28 11.66 -15.26
C LEU A 345 14.41 12.90 -15.01
N LEU A 346 13.64 13.34 -16.01
CA LEU A 346 12.74 14.49 -15.91
C LEU A 346 11.67 14.29 -14.83
N PHE A 347 11.07 13.11 -14.77
CA PHE A 347 10.07 12.75 -13.76
C PHE A 347 10.68 12.78 -12.34
N THR A 348 11.86 12.20 -12.16
CA THR A 348 12.54 12.13 -10.87
C THR A 348 12.97 13.50 -10.34
N ILE A 349 13.43 14.38 -11.23
CA ILE A 349 13.77 15.78 -10.90
C ILE A 349 12.52 16.51 -10.39
N ASN A 350 11.38 16.32 -11.07
CA ASN A 350 10.12 16.99 -10.76
C ASN A 350 9.46 16.47 -9.47
N THR A 351 9.52 15.16 -9.20
CA THR A 351 8.91 14.58 -7.98
C THR A 351 9.69 14.90 -6.70
N ASN A 352 11.00 15.13 -6.80
CA ASN A 352 11.85 15.40 -5.64
C ASN A 352 12.10 16.90 -5.37
N ASP A 353 11.35 17.79 -6.04
CA ASP A 353 11.51 19.25 -5.98
C ASP A 353 12.96 19.70 -6.14
N CYS A 354 13.73 19.04 -7.02
CA CYS A 354 15.12 19.40 -7.26
C CYS A 354 15.19 20.71 -8.05
N LEU A 355 16.11 21.61 -7.68
CA LEU A 355 16.26 22.97 -8.23
C LEU A 355 16.72 22.96 -9.69
N TRP A 356 15.85 22.62 -10.65
CA TRP A 356 16.10 22.88 -12.06
C TRP A 356 15.87 24.37 -12.34
N ARG A 357 16.92 25.10 -12.74
CA ARG A 357 16.81 26.53 -13.05
C ARG A 357 15.91 26.75 -14.27
N GLU A 358 15.02 27.73 -14.21
CA GLU A 358 14.08 28.08 -15.28
C GLU A 358 14.77 28.34 -16.63
N SER A 359 15.96 28.94 -16.59
CA SER A 359 16.80 29.21 -17.76
C SER A 359 17.26 27.92 -18.45
N ASP A 360 17.57 26.87 -17.69
CA ASP A 360 18.01 25.58 -18.24
C ASP A 360 16.83 24.83 -18.89
N ALA A 361 15.63 24.89 -18.28
CA ALA A 361 14.40 24.32 -18.85
C ALA A 361 13.99 25.01 -20.16
N LEU A 362 14.20 26.32 -20.26
CA LEU A 362 13.97 27.08 -21.49
C LEU A 362 14.94 26.69 -22.61
N VAL A 363 16.25 26.63 -22.33
CA VAL A 363 17.26 26.25 -23.31
C VAL A 363 16.93 24.87 -23.88
N PHE A 364 16.56 23.93 -23.02
CA PHE A 364 16.13 22.61 -23.43
C PHE A 364 14.83 22.65 -24.28
N PHE A 365 13.87 23.51 -23.93
CA PHE A 365 12.65 23.71 -24.72
C PHE A 365 12.91 24.33 -26.11
N GLU A 366 13.79 25.32 -26.21
CA GLU A 366 14.20 25.90 -27.51
C GLU A 366 14.88 24.86 -28.39
N GLN A 367 15.70 23.99 -27.79
CA GLN A 367 16.33 22.87 -28.50
C GLN A 367 15.30 21.87 -29.02
N LEU A 368 14.28 21.53 -28.23
CA LEU A 368 13.16 20.69 -28.68
C LEU A 368 12.42 21.33 -29.86
N LEU A 369 12.11 22.63 -29.78
CA LEU A 369 11.45 23.36 -30.86
C LEU A 369 12.28 23.38 -32.15
N SER A 370 13.60 23.58 -32.04
CA SER A 370 14.51 23.59 -33.18
C SER A 370 14.57 22.23 -33.89
N ASN A 371 14.45 21.14 -33.13
CA ASN A 371 14.45 19.78 -33.66
C ASN A 371 13.07 19.33 -34.17
N LEU A 372 11.97 19.98 -33.73
CA LEU A 372 10.62 19.70 -34.18
C LEU A 372 10.39 20.13 -35.64
N PHE A 373 10.98 21.26 -36.06
CA PHE A 373 10.85 21.78 -37.41
C PHE A 373 12.18 21.72 -38.16
N ILE A 374 12.35 20.72 -39.02
CA ILE A 374 13.49 20.64 -39.95
C ILE A 374 13.03 21.27 -41.26
N GLY A 375 13.32 22.56 -41.44
CA GLY A 375 12.84 23.35 -42.59
C GLY A 375 11.32 23.56 -42.55
N SER A 376 10.58 23.08 -43.56
CA SER A 376 9.11 23.17 -43.63
C SER A 376 8.39 21.89 -43.20
N SER A 377 9.13 20.83 -42.85
CA SER A 377 8.59 19.53 -42.46
C SER A 377 8.67 19.31 -40.95
N VAL A 378 7.64 18.70 -40.38
CA VAL A 378 7.59 18.29 -38.97
C VAL A 378 8.42 17.01 -38.79
N ASN A 379 9.39 17.05 -37.88
CA ASN A 379 10.14 15.87 -37.47
C ASN A 379 9.24 14.95 -36.64
N ARG A 380 8.72 13.88 -37.27
CA ARG A 380 7.86 12.90 -36.61
C ARG A 380 8.50 12.28 -35.36
N LYS A 381 9.81 12.04 -35.35
CA LYS A 381 10.49 11.47 -34.17
C LYS A 381 10.43 12.42 -32.98
N CYS A 382 10.74 13.70 -33.21
CA CYS A 382 10.61 14.74 -32.18
C CYS A 382 9.16 14.90 -31.71
N LEU A 383 8.19 14.82 -32.64
CA LEU A 383 6.76 14.91 -32.34
C LEU A 383 6.29 13.78 -31.41
N LYS A 384 6.87 12.57 -31.55
CA LYS A 384 6.57 11.43 -30.68
C LYS A 384 7.20 11.52 -29.29
N ILE A 385 8.32 12.22 -29.14
CA ILE A 385 9.01 12.44 -27.86
C ILE A 385 8.34 13.55 -27.05
N LEU A 386 7.82 14.56 -27.75
CA LEU A 386 7.32 15.80 -27.16
C LEU A 386 6.24 15.58 -26.07
N PRO A 387 5.23 14.70 -26.20
CA PRO A 387 4.22 14.49 -25.17
C PRO A 387 4.80 14.05 -23.80
N TYR A 388 5.79 13.17 -23.82
CA TYR A 388 6.44 12.66 -22.62
C TYR A 388 7.22 13.75 -21.88
N VAL A 389 7.96 14.55 -22.65
CA VAL A 389 8.79 15.62 -22.12
C VAL A 389 7.94 16.80 -21.64
N MET A 390 6.95 17.22 -22.43
CA MET A 390 6.06 18.33 -22.09
C MET A 390 5.31 18.11 -20.79
N THR A 391 4.85 16.89 -20.53
CA THR A 391 4.15 16.53 -19.28
C THR A 391 5.00 16.83 -18.04
N SER A 392 6.32 16.68 -18.15
CA SER A 392 7.25 16.92 -17.04
C SER A 392 7.64 18.39 -16.92
N ILE A 393 7.97 19.05 -18.05
CA ILE A 393 8.50 20.43 -18.05
C ILE A 393 7.41 21.47 -17.85
N ILE A 394 6.18 21.24 -18.35
CA ILE A 394 5.10 22.24 -18.30
C ILE A 394 4.77 22.72 -16.89
N LYS A 395 4.99 21.88 -15.86
CA LYS A 395 4.77 22.24 -14.44
C LYS A 395 5.73 23.31 -13.95
N GLN A 396 6.98 23.30 -14.44
CA GLN A 396 7.97 24.30 -14.04
C GLN A 396 7.61 25.69 -14.56
N PHE A 397 6.96 25.74 -15.73
CA PHE A 397 6.50 26.99 -16.32
C PHE A 397 5.23 27.55 -15.66
N SER A 398 4.46 26.75 -14.91
CA SER A 398 3.23 27.23 -14.24
C SER A 398 3.47 27.90 -12.88
N ALA A 399 4.61 27.65 -12.22
CA ALA A 399 5.02 28.35 -11.00
C ALA A 399 5.39 29.84 -11.22
N LEU A 400 5.45 30.28 -12.49
CA LEU A 400 6.05 31.55 -12.92
C LEU A 400 5.05 32.68 -13.22
N ASN A 401 3.90 32.74 -12.54
CA ASN A 401 2.89 33.78 -12.81
C ASN A 401 3.16 35.15 -12.16
N ASN A 402 4.37 35.39 -11.63
CA ASN A 402 4.77 36.70 -11.10
C ASN A 402 5.72 37.45 -12.05
N GLY A 403 5.15 38.01 -13.14
CA GLY A 403 5.67 39.21 -13.81
C GLY A 403 6.55 39.02 -15.06
N ASP A 404 6.09 39.59 -16.19
CA ASP A 404 6.81 40.02 -17.40
C ASP A 404 8.13 39.30 -17.73
N SER A 405 8.04 38.05 -18.17
CA SER A 405 9.15 37.37 -18.82
C SER A 405 8.78 37.01 -20.26
N SER A 406 9.62 37.36 -21.24
CA SER A 406 9.44 37.02 -22.66
C SER A 406 9.34 35.51 -22.93
N TYR A 407 9.64 34.70 -21.90
CA TYR A 407 9.75 33.25 -21.90
C TYR A 407 8.38 32.56 -21.86
N ALA A 408 7.48 33.00 -20.97
CA ALA A 408 6.11 32.48 -20.90
C ALA A 408 5.35 32.71 -22.21
N ASP A 409 5.70 33.76 -22.95
CA ASP A 409 5.11 34.08 -24.24
C ASP A 409 5.54 33.11 -25.35
N LEU A 410 6.77 32.59 -25.35
CA LEU A 410 7.24 31.63 -26.35
C LEU A 410 6.50 30.30 -26.22
N VAL A 411 6.47 29.74 -24.99
CA VAL A 411 5.77 28.48 -24.70
C VAL A 411 4.29 28.61 -25.05
N ARG A 412 3.64 29.72 -24.66
CA ARG A 412 2.23 29.97 -24.95
C ARG A 412 1.94 30.06 -26.45
N LYS A 413 2.79 30.75 -27.22
CA LYS A 413 2.65 30.83 -28.70
C LYS A 413 2.83 29.46 -29.37
N SER A 414 3.78 28.67 -28.90
CA SER A 414 3.99 27.30 -29.40
C SER A 414 2.76 26.42 -29.14
N ILE A 415 2.20 26.44 -27.93
CA ILE A 415 0.98 25.69 -27.58
C ILE A 415 -0.21 26.11 -28.45
N GLN A 416 -0.39 27.43 -28.66
CA GLN A 416 -1.43 27.95 -29.56
C GLN A 416 -1.24 27.44 -31.00
N SER A 417 0.00 27.45 -31.51
CA SER A 417 0.31 26.91 -32.84
C SER A 417 0.02 25.41 -32.95
N TRP A 418 0.26 24.63 -31.90
CA TRP A 418 -0.01 23.18 -31.89
C TRP A 418 -1.51 22.88 -31.79
N LEU A 419 -2.27 23.70 -31.05
CA LEU A 419 -3.74 23.65 -31.04
C LEU A 419 -4.31 23.90 -32.44
N ASP A 420 -3.84 24.94 -33.14
CA ASP A 420 -4.28 25.26 -34.50
C ASP A 420 -3.93 24.17 -35.52
N ALA A 421 -2.75 23.56 -35.39
CA ALA A 421 -2.34 22.41 -36.21
C ALA A 421 -3.31 21.24 -36.02
N THR A 422 -3.66 20.91 -34.77
CA THR A 422 -4.59 19.82 -34.44
C THR A 422 -6.01 20.10 -34.97
N ILE A 423 -6.51 21.34 -34.80
CA ILE A 423 -7.82 21.76 -35.32
C ILE A 423 -7.88 21.63 -36.85
N SER A 424 -6.77 21.96 -37.52
CA SER A 424 -6.65 21.85 -38.98
C SER A 424 -6.69 20.39 -39.44
N CYS A 425 -6.00 19.48 -38.73
CA CYS A 425 -6.05 18.04 -39.00
C CYS A 425 -7.47 17.46 -38.91
N LEU A 426 -8.27 17.89 -37.92
CA LEU A 426 -9.66 17.44 -37.74
C LEU A 426 -10.67 18.08 -38.70
N SER A 427 -10.32 19.23 -39.30
CA SER A 427 -11.21 19.98 -40.20
C SER A 427 -11.08 19.54 -41.67
N SER A 428 -9.95 18.93 -42.05
CA SER A 428 -9.72 18.37 -43.38
C SER A 428 -10.59 17.13 -43.60
N SER A 429 -11.09 16.93 -44.83
CA SER A 429 -11.90 15.73 -45.13
C SER A 429 -11.12 14.46 -44.81
N SER A 430 -11.77 13.46 -44.19
CA SER A 430 -11.15 12.22 -43.66
C SER A 430 -10.37 11.38 -44.67
N ARG A 431 -10.36 11.76 -45.96
CA ARG A 431 -9.67 11.07 -47.05
C ARG A 431 -8.26 11.60 -47.33
N GLU A 432 -7.85 12.75 -46.79
CA GLU A 432 -6.60 13.42 -47.19
C GLU A 432 -5.50 13.45 -46.10
N VAL A 433 -5.83 13.24 -44.83
CA VAL A 433 -4.87 13.30 -43.70
C VAL A 433 -4.69 11.89 -43.08
N PRO A 434 -3.44 11.42 -42.88
CA PRO A 434 -3.18 10.17 -42.15
C PRO A 434 -3.75 10.23 -40.73
N VAL A 435 -4.46 9.18 -40.28
CA VAL A 435 -4.99 9.07 -38.91
C VAL A 435 -3.89 9.28 -37.85
N GLN A 436 -2.67 8.82 -38.16
CA GLN A 436 -1.48 9.02 -37.32
C GLN A 436 -1.18 10.50 -37.02
N ASP A 437 -1.40 11.41 -37.98
CA ASP A 437 -1.10 12.83 -37.77
C ASP A 437 -2.08 13.48 -36.79
N ILE A 438 -3.33 13.00 -36.74
CA ILE A 438 -4.33 13.42 -35.73
C ILE A 438 -3.89 12.93 -34.35
N GLU A 439 -3.47 11.67 -34.25
CA GLU A 439 -3.01 11.07 -32.99
C GLU A 439 -1.78 11.78 -32.43
N ASP A 440 -0.77 12.00 -33.27
CA ASP A 440 0.49 12.61 -32.90
C ASP A 440 0.27 14.03 -32.34
N TRP A 441 -0.51 14.87 -33.05
CA TRP A 441 -0.78 16.25 -32.62
C TRP A 441 -1.72 16.34 -31.42
N MET A 442 -2.75 15.49 -31.34
CA MET A 442 -3.63 15.45 -30.17
C MET A 442 -2.85 15.12 -28.89
N GLN A 443 -1.91 14.17 -28.93
CA GLN A 443 -1.11 13.84 -27.75
C GLN A 443 -0.23 15.00 -27.30
N VAL A 444 0.41 15.71 -28.23
CA VAL A 444 1.20 16.90 -27.91
C VAL A 444 0.33 17.93 -27.22
N VAL A 445 -0.85 18.23 -27.78
CA VAL A 445 -1.79 19.18 -27.16
C VAL A 445 -2.18 18.72 -25.76
N LEU A 446 -2.61 17.47 -25.57
CA LEU A 446 -3.05 16.96 -24.27
C LEU A 446 -1.94 17.02 -23.21
N SER A 447 -0.68 16.78 -23.58
CA SER A 447 0.46 16.87 -22.68
C SER A 447 0.73 18.29 -22.14
N CYS A 448 0.22 19.32 -22.83
CA CYS A 448 0.37 20.72 -22.42
C CYS A 448 -0.66 21.15 -21.36
N PHE A 449 -1.61 20.28 -21.02
CA PHE A 449 -2.70 20.54 -20.05
C PHE A 449 -2.76 19.41 -19.01
N PRO A 450 -1.76 19.32 -18.11
CA PRO A 450 -1.67 18.25 -17.14
C PRO A 450 -2.77 18.32 -16.08
N LEU A 451 -3.38 17.16 -15.82
CA LEU A 451 -4.29 16.94 -14.71
C LEU A 451 -3.59 16.06 -13.69
N ARG A 452 -3.52 16.48 -12.43
CA ARG A 452 -2.98 15.66 -11.34
C ARG A 452 -4.10 15.18 -10.47
N ILE A 453 -4.21 13.86 -10.31
CA ILE A 453 -5.12 13.28 -9.33
C ILE A 453 -4.38 13.21 -7.99
N THR A 454 -4.85 14.00 -7.02
CA THR A 454 -4.34 14.00 -5.64
C THR A 454 -5.42 13.54 -4.70
N GLY A 455 -5.08 12.66 -3.75
CA GLY A 455 -6.01 12.26 -2.71
C GLY A 455 -5.47 11.09 -1.91
N GLY A 456 -5.91 10.98 -0.66
CA GLY A 456 -5.68 9.80 0.16
C GLY A 456 -6.94 8.92 0.22
N ALA A 457 -6.96 8.00 1.18
CA ALA A 457 -8.05 7.07 1.48
C ALA A 457 -9.50 7.61 1.41
N ARG A 458 -9.68 8.93 1.55
CA ARG A 458 -11.00 9.56 1.68
C ARG A 458 -11.63 9.99 0.37
N GLU A 459 -10.87 10.61 -0.53
CA GLU A 459 -11.39 11.18 -1.77
C GLU A 459 -10.21 11.50 -2.71
N LEU A 460 -10.32 11.08 -3.97
CA LEU A 460 -9.43 11.49 -5.03
C LEU A 460 -9.98 12.77 -5.66
N VAL A 461 -9.12 13.77 -5.83
CA VAL A 461 -9.45 15.06 -6.43
C VAL A 461 -8.51 15.31 -7.60
N ALA A 462 -9.09 15.54 -8.77
CA ALA A 462 -8.34 15.98 -9.95
C ALA A 462 -8.09 17.50 -9.87
N VAL A 463 -6.82 17.87 -9.73
CA VAL A 463 -6.34 19.24 -9.63
C VAL A 463 -5.68 19.63 -10.95
N VAL A 464 -6.01 20.83 -11.43
CA VAL A 464 -5.38 21.46 -12.59
C VAL A 464 -4.03 22.05 -12.18
N GLU A 465 -2.95 21.72 -12.89
CA GLU A 465 -1.59 22.17 -12.52
C GLU A 465 -1.11 23.44 -13.24
N ARG A 466 -1.95 24.03 -14.11
CA ARG A 466 -1.58 25.19 -14.93
C ARG A 466 -2.76 26.15 -15.11
N GLU A 467 -2.50 27.46 -15.06
CA GLU A 467 -3.45 28.47 -15.53
C GLU A 467 -3.32 28.70 -17.04
N ILE A 468 -4.45 28.84 -17.74
CA ILE A 468 -4.50 28.97 -19.20
C ILE A 468 -5.09 30.32 -19.62
N SER A 469 -4.63 30.86 -20.75
CA SER A 469 -5.14 32.13 -21.28
C SER A 469 -6.52 31.97 -21.92
N ASP A 470 -7.26 33.08 -22.05
CA ASP A 470 -8.58 33.07 -22.71
C ASP A 470 -8.50 32.66 -24.19
N THR A 471 -7.37 32.93 -24.85
CA THR A 471 -7.10 32.45 -26.22
C THR A 471 -6.95 30.93 -26.28
N GLU A 472 -6.19 30.33 -25.34
CA GLU A 472 -6.05 28.86 -25.24
C GLU A 472 -7.40 28.20 -24.94
N ARG A 473 -8.20 28.77 -24.02
CA ARG A 473 -9.57 28.31 -23.73
C ARG A 473 -10.43 28.28 -24.99
N SER A 474 -10.42 29.37 -25.77
CA SER A 474 -11.20 29.46 -27.01
C SER A 474 -10.77 28.43 -28.06
N LEU A 475 -9.46 28.21 -28.23
CA LEU A 475 -8.92 27.22 -29.17
C LEU A 475 -9.25 25.79 -28.71
N MET A 476 -9.12 25.48 -27.42
CA MET A 476 -9.51 24.17 -26.87
C MET A 476 -11.01 23.87 -27.08
N LEU A 477 -11.90 24.84 -26.86
CA LEU A 477 -13.33 24.68 -27.13
C LEU A 477 -13.60 24.43 -28.62
N THR A 478 -12.87 25.13 -29.50
CA THR A 478 -12.98 24.92 -30.95
C THR A 478 -12.51 23.52 -31.35
N LEU A 479 -11.38 23.07 -30.78
CA LEU A 479 -10.86 21.72 -30.97
C LEU A 479 -11.88 20.65 -30.56
N PHE A 480 -12.52 20.84 -29.40
CA PHE A 480 -13.56 19.93 -28.93
C PHE A 480 -14.76 19.83 -29.86
N GLN A 481 -15.29 20.98 -30.30
CA GLN A 481 -16.45 21.02 -31.20
C GLN A 481 -16.12 20.36 -32.54
N LYS A 482 -14.89 20.55 -33.06
CA LYS A 482 -14.41 19.86 -34.26
C LYS A 482 -14.30 18.36 -34.04
N TYR A 483 -13.80 17.93 -32.89
CA TYR A 483 -13.76 16.51 -32.52
C TYR A 483 -15.17 15.91 -32.41
N GLN A 484 -16.14 16.60 -31.79
CA GLN A 484 -17.54 16.14 -31.72
C GLN A 484 -18.13 15.89 -33.11
N ILE A 485 -17.88 16.79 -34.06
CA ILE A 485 -18.34 16.64 -35.46
C ILE A 485 -17.66 15.45 -36.13
N PHE A 486 -16.34 15.33 -35.96
CA PHE A 486 -15.56 14.20 -36.49
C PHE A 486 -16.09 12.86 -35.96
N TYR A 487 -16.28 12.75 -34.65
CA TYR A 487 -16.80 11.55 -33.98
C TYR A 487 -18.26 11.24 -34.38
N GLY A 488 -19.12 12.24 -34.50
CA GLY A 488 -20.52 12.05 -34.95
C GLY A 488 -20.64 11.62 -36.42
N SER A 489 -19.78 12.17 -37.31
CA SER A 489 -19.79 11.83 -38.74
C SER A 489 -19.34 10.38 -38.99
N THR A 490 -18.37 9.90 -38.23
CA THR A 490 -17.86 8.52 -38.33
C THR A 490 -18.82 7.52 -37.69
N ALA A 491 -19.44 7.87 -36.56
CA ALA A 491 -20.47 7.04 -35.92
C ALA A 491 -21.72 6.80 -36.79
N SER A 492 -22.12 7.78 -37.61
CA SER A 492 -23.25 7.62 -38.55
C SER A 492 -22.91 6.82 -39.82
N SER A 493 -21.62 6.72 -40.19
CA SER A 493 -21.13 5.94 -41.34
C SER A 493 -20.96 4.43 -41.08
N LEU A 494 -21.07 4.01 -39.80
CA LEU A 494 -21.04 2.60 -39.38
C LEU A 494 -22.18 1.75 -39.98
N VAL A 495 -23.20 2.39 -40.56
CA VAL A 495 -24.32 1.69 -41.21
C VAL A 495 -24.01 1.26 -42.66
N THR A 496 -22.96 1.79 -43.31
CA THR A 496 -22.77 1.57 -44.76
C THR A 496 -21.35 1.22 -45.23
N SER A 497 -20.29 1.47 -44.46
CA SER A 497 -18.93 1.01 -44.82
C SER A 497 -18.05 0.90 -43.57
N GLY A 498 -17.57 -0.30 -43.26
CA GLY A 498 -16.88 -0.68 -42.01
C GLY A 498 -15.53 -0.02 -41.69
N THR A 499 -15.36 1.27 -41.90
CA THR A 499 -14.26 2.07 -41.36
C THR A 499 -14.64 2.57 -39.97
N ALA A 500 -14.31 1.79 -38.94
CA ALA A 500 -14.43 2.22 -37.54
C ALA A 500 -13.40 3.33 -37.23
N VAL A 501 -13.74 4.24 -36.31
CA VAL A 501 -12.75 5.18 -35.72
C VAL A 501 -11.66 4.34 -35.05
N SER A 502 -10.40 4.71 -35.22
CA SER A 502 -9.31 4.05 -34.49
C SER A 502 -9.55 4.21 -32.99
N THR A 503 -9.49 3.12 -32.23
CA THR A 503 -9.72 3.10 -30.78
C THR A 503 -8.76 4.02 -30.01
N THR A 504 -7.58 4.28 -30.56
CA THR A 504 -6.60 5.28 -30.09
C THR A 504 -7.13 6.71 -30.19
N VAL A 505 -7.75 7.09 -31.31
CA VAL A 505 -8.34 8.43 -31.50
C VAL A 505 -9.53 8.64 -30.56
N GLU A 506 -10.34 7.60 -30.35
CA GLU A 506 -11.43 7.65 -29.37
C GLU A 506 -10.88 7.94 -27.96
N LEU A 507 -9.82 7.24 -27.56
CA LEU A 507 -9.18 7.47 -26.26
C LEU A 507 -8.59 8.87 -26.12
N LEU A 508 -7.92 9.40 -27.14
CA LEU A 508 -7.44 10.78 -27.12
C LEU A 508 -8.60 11.77 -27.01
N GLY A 509 -9.74 11.47 -27.60
CA GLY A 509 -10.97 12.23 -27.44
C GLY A 509 -11.57 12.18 -26.03
N VAL A 510 -11.56 11.02 -25.39
CA VAL A 510 -11.96 10.89 -23.97
C VAL A 510 -10.99 11.67 -23.09
N LYS A 511 -9.69 11.60 -23.38
CA LYS A 511 -8.69 12.39 -22.66
C LYS A 511 -8.93 13.89 -22.81
N LEU A 512 -9.17 14.35 -24.05
CA LEU A 512 -9.55 15.73 -24.35
C LEU A 512 -10.79 16.17 -23.56
N THR A 513 -11.76 15.27 -23.40
CA THR A 513 -12.97 15.53 -22.61
C THR A 513 -12.64 15.85 -21.15
N ALA A 514 -11.77 15.07 -20.49
CA ALA A 514 -11.37 15.37 -19.12
C ALA A 514 -10.57 16.69 -19.02
N VAL A 515 -9.67 16.97 -19.96
CA VAL A 515 -8.94 18.24 -19.98
C VAL A 515 -9.91 19.42 -20.09
N LEU A 516 -10.93 19.33 -20.94
CA LEU A 516 -11.91 20.39 -21.11
C LEU A 516 -12.76 20.62 -19.86
N VAL A 517 -13.18 19.56 -19.19
CA VAL A 517 -13.91 19.67 -17.91
C VAL A 517 -13.01 20.29 -16.84
N GLY A 518 -11.73 19.92 -16.77
CA GLY A 518 -10.80 20.54 -15.82
C GLY A 518 -10.57 22.03 -16.07
N TYR A 519 -10.26 22.42 -17.31
CA TYR A 519 -9.75 23.75 -17.63
C TYR A 519 -10.79 24.76 -18.15
N CYS A 520 -11.89 24.28 -18.74
CA CYS A 520 -12.83 25.09 -19.53
C CYS A 520 -14.31 24.90 -19.13
N TRP A 521 -14.61 24.28 -17.98
CA TRP A 521 -15.99 23.95 -17.58
C TRP A 521 -16.96 25.14 -17.58
N SER A 522 -16.49 26.34 -17.24
CA SER A 522 -17.30 27.56 -17.21
C SER A 522 -17.83 28.02 -18.57
N ASN A 523 -17.21 27.55 -19.66
CA ASN A 523 -17.49 28.00 -21.02
C ASN A 523 -18.21 26.94 -21.87
N LEU A 524 -18.51 25.77 -21.31
CA LEU A 524 -19.21 24.69 -21.99
C LEU A 524 -20.71 24.98 -22.13
N LYS A 525 -21.27 24.71 -23.30
CA LYS A 525 -22.71 24.85 -23.58
C LYS A 525 -23.45 23.56 -23.22
N GLU A 526 -24.79 23.62 -23.20
CA GLU A 526 -25.64 22.46 -22.89
C GLU A 526 -25.39 21.25 -23.81
N ASN A 527 -25.23 21.47 -25.12
CA ASN A 527 -24.90 20.39 -26.07
C ASN A 527 -23.52 19.77 -25.79
N ASP A 528 -22.57 20.58 -25.33
CA ASP A 528 -21.23 20.10 -24.98
C ASP A 528 -21.33 19.18 -23.76
N TRP A 529 -22.06 19.59 -22.72
CA TRP A 529 -22.32 18.76 -21.55
C TRP A 529 -23.03 17.45 -21.89
N HIS A 530 -24.04 17.47 -22.77
CA HIS A 530 -24.69 16.24 -23.22
C HIS A 530 -23.69 15.28 -23.88
N PHE A 531 -22.75 15.79 -24.69
CA PHE A 531 -21.71 14.95 -25.29
C PHE A 531 -20.76 14.38 -24.23
N VAL A 532 -20.31 15.20 -23.27
CA VAL A 532 -19.43 14.78 -22.17
C VAL A 532 -20.05 13.61 -21.39
N PHE A 533 -21.28 13.78 -20.88
CA PHE A 533 -21.96 12.74 -20.11
C PHE A 533 -22.20 11.47 -20.93
N ARG A 534 -22.59 11.59 -22.19
CA ARG A 534 -22.77 10.44 -23.09
C ARG A 534 -21.47 9.66 -23.30
N MET A 535 -20.36 10.37 -23.51
CA MET A 535 -19.05 9.76 -23.74
C MET A 535 -18.54 9.06 -22.47
N VAL A 536 -18.60 9.73 -21.33
CA VAL A 536 -18.16 9.18 -20.03
C VAL A 536 -19.00 7.95 -19.68
N PHE A 537 -20.33 8.03 -19.77
CA PHE A 537 -21.21 6.90 -19.50
C PHE A 537 -20.92 5.72 -20.42
N LYS A 538 -20.75 5.94 -21.73
CA LYS A 538 -20.40 4.88 -22.70
C LYS A 538 -19.11 4.15 -22.29
N CYS A 539 -18.06 4.88 -21.95
CA CYS A 539 -16.76 4.29 -21.60
C CYS A 539 -16.83 3.47 -20.32
N ILE A 540 -17.52 3.98 -19.29
CA ILE A 540 -17.74 3.25 -18.04
C ILE A 540 -18.55 1.99 -18.32
N GLU A 541 -19.67 2.09 -19.03
CA GLU A 541 -20.55 0.95 -19.32
C GLU A 541 -19.85 -0.13 -20.17
N SER A 542 -19.00 0.25 -21.13
CA SER A 542 -18.20 -0.72 -21.89
C SER A 542 -17.22 -1.49 -20.98
N SER A 543 -16.63 -0.85 -19.98
CA SER A 543 -15.78 -1.55 -19.00
C SER A 543 -16.57 -2.44 -18.05
N VAL A 544 -17.80 -2.06 -17.70
CA VAL A 544 -18.72 -2.89 -16.92
C VAL A 544 -19.00 -4.17 -17.69
N LEU A 545 -19.46 -4.06 -18.94
CA LEU A 545 -19.75 -5.22 -19.80
C LEU A 545 -18.52 -6.15 -19.93
N LEU A 546 -17.32 -5.59 -20.11
CA LEU A 546 -16.09 -6.37 -20.21
C LEU A 546 -15.80 -7.20 -18.94
N VAL A 547 -15.88 -6.57 -17.76
CA VAL A 547 -15.66 -7.27 -16.48
C VAL A 547 -16.81 -8.22 -16.17
N GLU A 548 -18.02 -7.87 -16.60
CA GLU A 548 -19.20 -8.69 -16.43
C GLU A 548 -19.12 -9.97 -17.26
N GLU A 549 -18.77 -9.87 -18.55
CA GLU A 549 -18.48 -11.01 -19.44
C GLU A 549 -17.32 -11.87 -18.92
N MET A 550 -16.27 -11.23 -18.39
CA MET A 550 -15.18 -11.95 -17.75
C MET A 550 -15.66 -12.75 -16.54
N THR A 551 -16.53 -12.15 -15.71
CA THR A 551 -17.10 -12.81 -14.52
C THR A 551 -17.96 -14.02 -14.92
N ASP A 552 -18.77 -13.88 -15.96
CA ASP A 552 -19.59 -14.97 -16.50
C ASP A 552 -18.71 -16.10 -17.05
N GLY A 553 -17.68 -15.78 -17.84
CA GLY A 553 -16.71 -16.75 -18.34
C GLY A 553 -15.95 -17.48 -17.22
N ILE A 554 -15.62 -16.80 -16.13
CA ILE A 554 -15.01 -17.39 -14.92
C ILE A 554 -16.00 -18.34 -14.23
N ASN A 555 -17.27 -17.91 -14.08
CA ASN A 555 -18.32 -18.71 -13.46
C ASN A 555 -18.60 -19.99 -14.28
N ASP A 556 -18.68 -19.88 -15.60
CA ASP A 556 -18.86 -21.01 -16.52
C ASP A 556 -17.68 -21.98 -16.50
N ALA A 557 -16.45 -21.47 -16.45
CA ALA A 557 -15.25 -22.30 -16.33
C ALA A 557 -15.25 -23.09 -15.00
N THR A 558 -15.79 -22.49 -13.94
CA THR A 558 -15.88 -23.09 -12.60
C THR A 558 -17.00 -24.15 -12.53
N ILE A 559 -18.16 -23.90 -13.14
CA ILE A 559 -19.28 -24.86 -13.17
C ILE A 559 -18.90 -26.10 -14.00
N ASN A 560 -18.22 -25.91 -15.13
CA ASN A 560 -17.88 -26.98 -16.08
C ASN A 560 -16.51 -27.65 -15.80
N GLN A 561 -16.01 -27.56 -14.57
CA GLN A 561 -14.69 -28.06 -14.20
C GLN A 561 -14.55 -29.59 -14.34
N VAL A 562 -13.44 -30.03 -14.95
CA VAL A 562 -13.05 -31.46 -15.08
C VAL A 562 -11.86 -31.78 -14.16
N SER A 563 -10.93 -30.82 -13.96
CA SER A 563 -9.81 -30.85 -13.01
C SER A 563 -9.45 -29.42 -12.53
N SER A 564 -8.71 -29.27 -11.42
CA SER A 564 -8.30 -27.96 -10.87
C SER A 564 -7.21 -27.25 -11.70
N GLU A 565 -6.34 -28.01 -12.38
CA GLU A 565 -5.29 -27.47 -13.25
C GLU A 565 -5.87 -26.93 -14.57
N ASP A 566 -6.81 -27.65 -15.18
CA ASP A 566 -7.51 -27.20 -16.41
C ASP A 566 -8.32 -25.92 -16.18
N ALA A 567 -8.87 -25.75 -14.97
CA ALA A 567 -9.59 -24.55 -14.58
C ALA A 567 -8.64 -23.35 -14.50
N LEU A 568 -7.45 -23.51 -13.90
CA LEU A 568 -6.47 -22.43 -13.75
C LEU A 568 -5.95 -21.92 -15.10
N GLU A 569 -5.68 -22.81 -16.07
CA GLU A 569 -5.25 -22.40 -17.41
C GLU A 569 -6.36 -21.64 -18.17
N LYS A 570 -7.60 -22.13 -18.10
CA LYS A 570 -8.75 -21.42 -18.70
C LYS A 570 -8.99 -20.06 -18.05
N LEU A 571 -8.82 -19.94 -16.74
CA LEU A 571 -8.93 -18.66 -16.02
C LEU A 571 -7.84 -17.68 -16.44
N LYS A 572 -6.58 -18.13 -16.54
CA LYS A 572 -5.47 -17.30 -17.05
C LYS A 572 -5.73 -16.83 -18.48
N LEU A 573 -6.34 -17.68 -19.33
CA LEU A 573 -6.71 -17.30 -20.69
C LEU A 573 -7.81 -16.23 -20.70
N VAL A 574 -8.89 -16.41 -19.93
CA VAL A 574 -10.01 -15.44 -19.84
C VAL A 574 -9.53 -14.07 -19.34
N VAL A 575 -8.71 -14.05 -18.27
CA VAL A 575 -8.13 -12.80 -17.73
C VAL A 575 -7.08 -12.22 -18.68
N GLY A 576 -6.35 -13.05 -19.42
CA GLY A 576 -5.37 -12.62 -20.42
C GLY A 576 -6.00 -11.99 -21.67
N THR A 577 -7.26 -12.33 -21.98
CA THR A 577 -8.01 -11.79 -23.13
C THR A 577 -8.69 -10.44 -22.86
N THR A 578 -8.64 -9.91 -21.64
CA THR A 578 -9.27 -8.64 -21.28
C THR A 578 -8.71 -7.48 -22.13
N ASP A 579 -9.60 -6.73 -22.77
CA ASP A 579 -9.21 -5.60 -23.63
C ASP A 579 -8.61 -4.45 -22.82
N LYS A 580 -7.29 -4.27 -22.95
CA LYS A 580 -6.51 -3.23 -22.26
C LYS A 580 -6.97 -1.81 -22.63
N LEU A 581 -7.47 -1.61 -23.86
CA LEU A 581 -7.88 -0.30 -24.34
C LEU A 581 -9.19 0.15 -23.71
N THR A 582 -10.15 -0.76 -23.55
CA THR A 582 -11.43 -0.48 -22.87
C THR A 582 -11.23 -0.02 -21.42
N LEU A 583 -10.33 -0.66 -20.67
CA LEU A 583 -10.00 -0.21 -19.30
C LEU A 583 -9.32 1.17 -19.30
N SER A 584 -8.46 1.46 -20.28
CA SER A 584 -7.80 2.76 -20.41
C SER A 584 -8.78 3.90 -20.77
N LEU A 585 -9.78 3.60 -21.59
CA LEU A 585 -10.90 4.51 -21.91
C LEU A 585 -11.72 4.81 -20.65
N ALA A 586 -12.09 3.77 -19.91
CA ALA A 586 -12.85 3.92 -18.68
C ALA A 586 -12.06 4.67 -17.60
N GLU A 587 -10.76 4.44 -17.47
CA GLU A 587 -9.89 5.20 -16.55
C GLU A 587 -9.95 6.71 -16.85
N SER A 588 -9.80 7.09 -18.13
CA SER A 588 -9.89 8.50 -18.55
C SER A 588 -11.28 9.09 -18.30
N ALA A 589 -12.33 8.28 -18.45
CA ALA A 589 -13.71 8.66 -18.14
C ALA A 589 -13.94 8.84 -16.63
N LEU A 590 -13.38 7.97 -15.78
CA LEU A 590 -13.44 8.08 -14.31
C LEU A 590 -12.71 9.35 -13.82
N VAL A 591 -11.60 9.75 -14.45
CA VAL A 591 -10.96 11.06 -14.18
C VAL A 591 -11.93 12.21 -14.42
N THR A 592 -12.63 12.18 -15.56
CA THR A 592 -13.66 13.20 -15.89
C THR A 592 -14.77 13.20 -14.83
N MET A 593 -15.24 12.03 -14.41
CA MET A 593 -16.28 11.90 -13.39
C MET A 593 -15.81 12.41 -12.02
N CYS A 594 -14.55 12.20 -11.65
CA CYS A 594 -13.94 12.75 -10.44
C CYS A 594 -13.97 14.29 -10.46
N GLN A 595 -13.62 14.92 -11.60
CA GLN A 595 -13.71 16.36 -11.78
C GLN A 595 -15.14 16.87 -11.66
N LEU A 596 -16.12 16.18 -12.26
CA LEU A 596 -17.54 16.55 -12.16
C LEU A 596 -18.02 16.58 -10.70
N ASN A 597 -17.69 15.55 -9.92
CA ASN A 597 -18.04 15.50 -8.49
C ASN A 597 -17.34 16.62 -7.70
N HIS A 598 -16.06 16.90 -7.99
CA HIS A 598 -15.34 18.01 -7.35
C HIS A 598 -15.99 19.37 -7.65
N LEU A 599 -16.37 19.64 -8.90
CA LEU A 599 -17.07 20.86 -9.31
C LEU A 599 -18.40 21.04 -8.57
N CYS A 600 -19.11 19.96 -8.27
CA CYS A 600 -20.34 20.00 -7.48
C CYS A 600 -20.08 20.37 -6.00
N ASN A 601 -18.89 20.12 -5.46
CA ASN A 601 -18.55 20.32 -4.05
C ASN A 601 -17.94 21.72 -3.74
N ILE A 602 -17.51 22.48 -4.74
CA ILE A 602 -16.89 23.81 -4.54
C ILE A 602 -17.97 24.86 -4.17
N GLN A 603 -17.80 25.51 -3.00
CA GLN A 603 -18.73 26.54 -2.48
C GLN A 603 -18.84 27.79 -3.36
N GLU A 604 -17.76 28.20 -4.05
CA GLU A 604 -17.78 29.36 -4.96
C GLU A 604 -18.56 29.11 -6.27
N ALA A 605 -18.83 27.84 -6.59
CA ALA A 605 -19.47 27.42 -7.83
C ALA A 605 -21.01 27.43 -7.77
N GLU A 606 -21.61 27.62 -6.58
CA GLU A 606 -23.08 27.59 -6.38
C GLU A 606 -23.83 28.69 -7.16
N ASN A 607 -23.13 29.76 -7.55
CA ASN A 607 -23.69 30.88 -8.33
C ASN A 607 -23.56 30.71 -9.84
N SER A 608 -22.90 29.67 -10.35
CA SER A 608 -22.78 29.44 -11.79
C SER A 608 -24.00 28.68 -12.33
N GLN A 609 -24.57 29.15 -13.45
CA GLN A 609 -25.68 28.47 -14.13
C GLN A 609 -25.30 27.04 -14.55
N CYS A 610 -24.04 26.78 -14.90
CA CYS A 610 -23.55 25.45 -15.29
C CYS A 610 -23.60 24.44 -14.13
N VAL A 611 -23.21 24.82 -12.92
CA VAL A 611 -23.24 23.92 -11.76
C VAL A 611 -24.69 23.64 -11.33
N GLN A 612 -25.59 24.60 -11.49
CA GLN A 612 -27.03 24.38 -11.28
C GLN A 612 -27.63 23.41 -12.31
N LEU A 613 -27.21 23.48 -13.58
CA LEU A 613 -27.60 22.51 -14.61
C LEU A 613 -27.09 21.10 -14.32
N ILE A 614 -25.85 20.95 -13.82
CA ILE A 614 -25.29 19.64 -13.46
C ILE A 614 -25.97 19.06 -12.21
N LYS A 615 -26.32 19.91 -11.24
CA LYS A 615 -27.01 19.50 -10.00
C LYS A 615 -28.52 19.24 -10.16
N SER A 616 -29.14 19.55 -11.30
CA SER A 616 -30.59 19.44 -11.48
C SER A 616 -31.00 18.71 -12.77
N GLY A 617 -32.16 18.04 -12.76
CA GLY A 617 -32.71 17.37 -13.94
C GLY A 617 -31.97 16.08 -14.33
N ASP A 618 -31.84 15.86 -15.65
CA ASP A 618 -31.38 14.60 -16.27
C ASP A 618 -29.90 14.25 -15.99
N TYR A 619 -29.05 15.23 -15.70
CA TYR A 619 -27.62 15.01 -15.46
C TYR A 619 -27.33 14.39 -14.09
N ALA A 620 -28.13 14.74 -13.07
CA ALA A 620 -28.04 14.11 -11.75
C ALA A 620 -28.44 12.63 -11.83
N GLU A 621 -29.51 12.31 -12.57
CA GLU A 621 -29.92 10.92 -12.83
C GLU A 621 -28.84 10.16 -13.63
N SER A 622 -28.23 10.81 -14.62
CA SER A 622 -27.11 10.22 -15.37
C SER A 622 -25.90 9.96 -14.46
N ASN A 623 -25.63 10.82 -13.47
CA ASN A 623 -24.54 10.62 -12.51
C ASN A 623 -24.84 9.44 -11.58
N ASP A 624 -26.07 9.34 -11.07
CA ASP A 624 -26.50 8.22 -10.23
C ASP A 624 -26.40 6.88 -10.97
N LYS A 625 -26.72 6.87 -12.28
CA LYS A 625 -26.53 5.71 -13.18
C LYS A 625 -25.05 5.39 -13.43
N MET A 626 -24.20 6.40 -13.61
CA MET A 626 -22.74 6.18 -13.73
C MET A 626 -22.18 5.56 -12.45
N VAL A 627 -22.58 6.04 -11.27
CA VAL A 627 -22.19 5.48 -9.98
C VAL A 627 -22.71 4.04 -9.81
N GLU A 628 -23.94 3.76 -10.24
CA GLU A 628 -24.47 2.39 -10.29
C GLU A 628 -23.61 1.46 -11.17
N SER A 629 -23.24 1.90 -12.38
CA SER A 629 -22.34 1.15 -13.26
C SER A 629 -20.97 0.91 -12.63
N VAL A 630 -20.38 1.90 -11.95
CA VAL A 630 -19.12 1.71 -11.20
C VAL A 630 -19.27 0.74 -10.03
N LEU A 631 -20.42 0.73 -9.34
CA LEU A 631 -20.71 -0.26 -8.30
C LEU A 631 -20.83 -1.67 -8.89
N ARG A 632 -21.51 -1.85 -10.02
CA ARG A 632 -21.59 -3.16 -10.71
C ARG A 632 -20.20 -3.66 -11.13
N LEU A 633 -19.38 -2.79 -11.72
CA LEU A 633 -17.98 -3.09 -12.06
C LEU A 633 -17.19 -3.61 -10.85
N PHE A 634 -17.27 -2.90 -9.73
CA PHE A 634 -16.59 -3.27 -8.49
C PHE A 634 -17.10 -4.60 -7.93
N LEU A 635 -18.43 -4.80 -7.89
CA LEU A 635 -19.04 -6.03 -7.38
C LEU A 635 -18.73 -7.23 -8.27
N ALA A 636 -18.78 -7.10 -9.60
CA ALA A 636 -18.46 -8.16 -10.55
C ALA A 636 -17.00 -8.63 -10.41
N SER A 637 -16.05 -7.70 -10.27
CA SER A 637 -14.65 -8.05 -10.01
C SER A 637 -14.46 -8.77 -8.68
N GLY A 638 -15.15 -8.35 -7.62
CA GLY A 638 -15.10 -9.06 -6.34
C GLY A 638 -15.71 -10.44 -6.41
N VAL A 639 -16.86 -10.60 -7.09
CA VAL A 639 -17.51 -11.90 -7.29
C VAL A 639 -16.61 -12.83 -8.10
N SER A 640 -15.92 -12.34 -9.14
CA SER A 640 -14.92 -13.11 -9.88
C SER A 640 -13.85 -13.70 -8.95
N GLU A 641 -13.32 -12.91 -8.02
CA GLU A 641 -12.36 -13.39 -7.03
C GLU A 641 -12.99 -14.39 -6.04
N ALA A 642 -14.23 -14.16 -5.63
CA ALA A 642 -14.93 -15.09 -4.73
C ALA A 642 -15.18 -16.47 -5.36
N ILE A 643 -15.52 -16.49 -6.65
CA ILE A 643 -15.71 -17.71 -7.43
C ILE A 643 -14.37 -18.44 -7.55
N THR A 644 -13.32 -17.75 -7.99
CA THR A 644 -11.99 -18.36 -8.15
C THR A 644 -11.36 -18.81 -6.84
N LYS A 645 -11.59 -18.10 -5.72
CA LYS A 645 -11.15 -18.50 -4.38
C LYS A 645 -11.76 -19.84 -3.94
N SER A 646 -12.96 -20.17 -4.42
CA SER A 646 -13.56 -21.49 -4.15
C SER A 646 -12.88 -22.64 -4.93
N CYS A 647 -12.10 -22.32 -5.96
CA CYS A 647 -11.31 -23.28 -6.74
C CYS A 647 -9.90 -23.45 -6.17
N SER A 648 -9.13 -22.34 -6.05
CA SER A 648 -7.79 -22.31 -5.46
C SER A 648 -7.33 -20.90 -5.08
N GLU A 649 -6.41 -20.79 -4.13
CA GLU A 649 -5.77 -19.52 -3.75
C GLU A 649 -4.94 -18.93 -4.90
N GLU A 650 -4.31 -19.78 -5.71
CA GLU A 650 -3.58 -19.36 -6.91
C GLU A 650 -4.50 -18.71 -7.94
N ALA A 651 -5.71 -19.25 -8.15
CA ALA A 651 -6.69 -18.67 -9.06
C ALA A 651 -7.19 -17.29 -8.58
N SER A 652 -7.44 -17.16 -7.28
CA SER A 652 -7.76 -15.87 -6.64
C SER A 652 -6.64 -14.85 -6.85
N SER A 653 -5.38 -15.28 -6.72
CA SER A 653 -4.20 -14.42 -6.95
C SER A 653 -4.07 -13.89 -8.38
N VAL A 654 -4.60 -14.61 -9.38
CA VAL A 654 -4.63 -14.14 -10.78
C VAL A 654 -5.55 -12.92 -10.91
N ILE A 655 -6.73 -12.93 -10.27
CA ILE A 655 -7.65 -11.79 -10.25
C ILE A 655 -7.08 -10.63 -9.42
N GLY A 656 -6.40 -10.93 -8.31
CA GLY A 656 -5.64 -9.91 -7.56
C GLY A 656 -4.56 -9.23 -8.41
N SER A 657 -3.79 -10.03 -9.17
CA SER A 657 -2.71 -9.55 -10.05
C SER A 657 -3.23 -8.72 -11.22
N SER A 658 -4.37 -9.09 -11.80
CA SER A 658 -4.98 -8.29 -12.87
C SER A 658 -5.42 -6.92 -12.37
N ARG A 659 -5.93 -6.81 -11.12
CA ARG A 659 -6.22 -5.52 -10.50
C ARG A 659 -4.97 -4.68 -10.28
N HIS A 660 -3.85 -5.28 -9.87
CA HIS A 660 -2.58 -4.58 -9.71
C HIS A 660 -2.01 -4.07 -11.04
N ALA A 661 -2.24 -4.78 -12.16
CA ALA A 661 -1.86 -4.32 -13.49
C ALA A 661 -2.55 -3.00 -13.89
N TYR A 662 -3.72 -2.72 -13.32
CA TYR A 662 -4.52 -1.52 -13.54
C TYR A 662 -4.81 -0.80 -12.21
N LEU A 663 -3.79 -0.65 -11.35
CA LEU A 663 -3.94 -0.11 -10.00
C LEU A 663 -4.71 1.21 -9.96
N HIS A 664 -4.29 2.20 -10.76
CA HIS A 664 -4.89 3.54 -10.74
C HIS A 664 -6.37 3.54 -11.15
N PHE A 665 -6.74 2.74 -12.14
CA PHE A 665 -8.13 2.53 -12.53
C PHE A 665 -8.97 2.04 -11.35
N TRP A 666 -8.48 1.04 -10.61
CA TRP A 666 -9.20 0.50 -9.46
C TRP A 666 -9.24 1.45 -8.26
N GLU A 667 -8.22 2.29 -8.08
CA GLU A 667 -8.25 3.37 -7.08
C GLU A 667 -9.32 4.42 -7.40
N LEU A 668 -9.45 4.79 -8.68
CA LEU A 668 -10.51 5.66 -9.16
C LEU A 668 -11.88 5.02 -8.93
N VAL A 669 -12.07 3.75 -9.29
CA VAL A 669 -13.31 3.00 -9.00
C VAL A 669 -13.66 3.05 -7.52
N ALA A 670 -12.70 2.77 -6.64
CA ALA A 670 -12.90 2.78 -5.19
C ALA A 670 -13.39 4.13 -4.65
N SER A 671 -12.91 5.23 -5.21
CA SER A 671 -13.23 6.58 -4.74
C SER A 671 -14.73 6.94 -4.85
N PHE A 672 -15.45 6.34 -5.80
CA PHE A 672 -16.88 6.60 -6.01
C PHE A 672 -17.80 5.75 -5.12
N ILE A 673 -17.28 4.70 -4.49
CA ILE A 673 -18.09 3.72 -3.76
C ILE A 673 -18.54 4.25 -2.40
N LYS A 674 -17.64 4.90 -1.66
CA LYS A 674 -17.86 5.31 -0.27
C LYS A 674 -19.07 6.25 -0.12
N ASN A 675 -19.22 7.18 -1.07
CA ASN A 675 -20.26 8.21 -1.07
C ASN A 675 -21.45 7.86 -1.98
N ALA A 676 -21.55 6.60 -2.43
CA ALA A 676 -22.58 6.20 -3.38
C ALA A 676 -24.00 6.36 -2.78
N PRO A 677 -24.95 6.96 -3.52
CA PRO A 677 -26.35 7.07 -3.11
C PRO A 677 -26.96 5.71 -2.76
N LEU A 678 -27.90 5.70 -1.82
CA LEU A 678 -28.59 4.46 -1.40
C LEU A 678 -29.33 3.79 -2.56
N GLN A 679 -29.91 4.57 -3.48
CA GLN A 679 -30.64 4.02 -4.64
C GLN A 679 -29.70 3.30 -5.61
N SER A 680 -28.57 3.91 -5.98
CA SER A 680 -27.55 3.26 -6.83
C SER A 680 -27.00 1.99 -6.19
N ARG A 681 -26.80 1.97 -4.85
CA ARG A 681 -26.37 0.77 -4.11
C ARG A 681 -27.42 -0.35 -4.14
N LYS A 682 -28.72 -0.01 -4.06
CA LYS A 682 -29.81 -0.98 -4.17
C LYS A 682 -29.94 -1.53 -5.59
N SER A 683 -29.96 -0.65 -6.60
CA SER A 683 -30.07 -1.04 -8.00
C SER A 683 -28.91 -1.96 -8.41
N ALA A 684 -27.67 -1.59 -8.06
CA ALA A 684 -26.51 -2.44 -8.34
C ALA A 684 -26.59 -3.82 -7.66
N LEU A 685 -27.07 -3.89 -6.41
CA LEU A 685 -27.26 -5.19 -5.74
C LEU A 685 -28.35 -6.02 -6.43
N GLU A 686 -29.50 -5.42 -6.76
CA GLU A 686 -30.61 -6.08 -7.46
C GLU A 686 -30.15 -6.62 -8.84
N SER A 687 -29.37 -5.85 -9.59
CA SER A 687 -28.76 -6.31 -10.84
C SER A 687 -27.87 -7.54 -10.64
N MET A 688 -27.03 -7.54 -9.60
CA MET A 688 -26.13 -8.65 -9.30
C MET A 688 -26.87 -9.90 -8.79
N GLU A 689 -27.99 -9.75 -8.09
CA GLU A 689 -28.81 -10.87 -7.61
C GLU A 689 -29.58 -11.56 -8.74
N LEU A 690 -30.02 -10.82 -9.77
CA LEU A 690 -30.71 -11.35 -10.94
C LEU A 690 -29.81 -12.23 -11.83
N TRP A 691 -28.50 -12.15 -11.64
CA TRP A 691 -27.50 -12.79 -12.48
C TRP A 691 -27.32 -14.29 -12.23
N GLY A 692 -27.69 -14.80 -11.06
CA GLY A 692 -27.67 -16.23 -10.77
C GLY A 692 -26.28 -16.87 -10.69
N LEU A 693 -25.23 -16.09 -10.39
CA LEU A 693 -23.85 -16.58 -10.21
C LEU A 693 -23.71 -17.51 -8.99
N THR A 694 -22.67 -18.35 -9.00
CA THR A 694 -22.40 -19.31 -7.91
C THR A 694 -22.09 -18.66 -6.55
N LYS A 695 -21.53 -17.44 -6.57
CA LYS A 695 -21.26 -16.60 -5.40
C LYS A 695 -21.95 -15.26 -5.55
N GLY A 696 -22.51 -14.73 -4.46
CA GLY A 696 -23.18 -13.43 -4.44
C GLY A 696 -22.26 -12.25 -4.11
N SER A 697 -22.78 -11.04 -4.27
CA SER A 697 -22.05 -9.77 -4.07
C SER A 697 -21.35 -9.67 -2.71
N VAL A 698 -21.97 -10.16 -1.63
CA VAL A 698 -21.36 -10.16 -0.29
C VAL A 698 -20.10 -11.03 -0.22
N SER A 699 -20.10 -12.22 -0.85
CA SER A 699 -18.86 -13.04 -0.96
C SER A 699 -17.80 -12.30 -1.77
N GLY A 700 -18.21 -11.55 -2.80
CA GLY A 700 -17.31 -10.70 -3.57
C GLY A 700 -16.66 -9.60 -2.72
N LEU A 701 -17.44 -8.92 -1.89
CA LEU A 701 -16.93 -7.90 -0.96
C LEU A 701 -15.91 -8.47 0.03
N TYR A 702 -16.17 -9.66 0.59
CA TYR A 702 -15.22 -10.36 1.46
C TYR A 702 -13.93 -10.74 0.73
N SER A 703 -14.03 -11.14 -0.54
CA SER A 703 -12.87 -11.53 -1.35
C SER A 703 -11.99 -10.33 -1.68
N ILE A 704 -12.58 -9.17 -1.98
CA ILE A 704 -11.83 -7.91 -2.13
C ILE A 704 -11.17 -7.50 -0.81
N LEU A 705 -11.91 -7.61 0.31
CA LEU A 705 -11.42 -7.21 1.63
C LEU A 705 -10.21 -8.04 2.08
N PHE A 706 -10.24 -9.35 1.83
CA PHE A 706 -9.21 -10.32 2.22
C PHE A 706 -8.49 -10.93 1.01
N SER A 707 -8.17 -10.08 0.04
CA SER A 707 -7.50 -10.49 -1.19
C SER A 707 -6.03 -10.85 -0.95
N SER A 708 -5.52 -11.84 -1.69
CA SER A 708 -4.10 -12.22 -1.68
C SER A 708 -3.18 -11.14 -2.26
N GLN A 709 -3.72 -10.18 -2.99
CA GLN A 709 -3.03 -8.94 -3.36
C GLN A 709 -3.95 -7.77 -3.00
N PRO A 710 -3.76 -7.15 -1.82
CA PRO A 710 -4.66 -6.12 -1.32
C PRO A 710 -4.36 -4.77 -1.96
N ILE A 711 -5.39 -4.12 -2.50
CA ILE A 711 -5.39 -2.71 -2.85
C ILE A 711 -6.18 -1.97 -1.77
N PHE A 712 -5.50 -1.14 -0.99
CA PHE A 712 -6.07 -0.48 0.18
C PHE A 712 -7.38 0.29 -0.11
N HIS A 713 -7.42 1.06 -1.21
CA HIS A 713 -8.61 1.81 -1.59
C HIS A 713 -9.83 0.89 -1.81
N LEU A 714 -9.63 -0.28 -2.44
CA LEU A 714 -10.68 -1.29 -2.64
C LEU A 714 -11.09 -1.96 -1.32
N GLN A 715 -10.13 -2.27 -0.43
CA GLN A 715 -10.43 -2.85 0.89
C GLN A 715 -11.29 -1.91 1.73
N LEU A 716 -10.96 -0.61 1.76
CA LEU A 716 -11.73 0.38 2.48
C LEU A 716 -13.13 0.57 1.88
N ALA A 717 -13.25 0.54 0.56
CA ALA A 717 -14.53 0.58 -0.13
C ALA A 717 -15.39 -0.66 0.21
N ALA A 718 -14.81 -1.86 0.17
CA ALA A 718 -15.48 -3.11 0.54
C ALA A 718 -15.94 -3.09 2.01
N PHE A 719 -15.05 -2.69 2.93
CA PHE A 719 -15.36 -2.54 4.36
C PHE A 719 -16.54 -1.57 4.57
N SER A 720 -16.51 -0.43 3.90
CA SER A 720 -17.56 0.59 4.00
C SER A 720 -18.90 0.07 3.47
N LEU A 721 -18.89 -0.66 2.34
CA LEU A 721 -20.11 -1.25 1.78
C LEU A 721 -20.71 -2.30 2.72
N LEU A 722 -19.91 -3.21 3.27
CA LEU A 722 -20.36 -4.26 4.20
C LEU A 722 -21.05 -3.68 5.45
N LEU A 723 -20.69 -2.47 5.88
CA LEU A 723 -21.32 -1.78 7.02
C LEU A 723 -22.53 -0.92 6.65
N SER A 724 -22.81 -0.76 5.36
CA SER A 724 -23.83 0.16 4.85
C SER A 724 -25.04 -0.58 4.26
N GLU A 725 -26.23 0.04 4.29
CA GLU A 725 -27.40 -0.54 3.62
C GLU A 725 -27.23 -0.53 2.08
N PRO A 726 -27.68 -1.55 1.34
CA PRO A 726 -28.42 -2.73 1.79
C PRO A 726 -27.55 -3.91 2.29
N PHE A 727 -26.23 -3.89 2.03
CA PHE A 727 -25.33 -5.03 2.26
C PHE A 727 -25.19 -5.42 3.73
N CYS A 728 -25.31 -4.47 4.67
CA CYS A 728 -25.15 -4.72 6.10
C CYS A 728 -26.13 -5.75 6.69
N GLN A 729 -27.29 -5.94 6.06
CA GLN A 729 -28.28 -6.93 6.49
C GLN A 729 -27.87 -8.36 6.08
N LEU A 730 -27.10 -8.49 5.00
CA LEU A 730 -26.68 -9.76 4.40
C LEU A 730 -25.23 -10.13 4.74
N SER A 731 -24.46 -9.22 5.33
CA SER A 731 -23.02 -9.37 5.55
C SER A 731 -22.63 -10.30 6.70
N LEU A 732 -23.49 -10.44 7.72
CA LEU A 732 -23.18 -11.19 8.95
C LEU A 732 -23.67 -12.64 8.94
N VAL A 733 -24.91 -12.88 8.46
CA VAL A 733 -25.61 -14.16 8.62
C VAL A 733 -26.14 -14.65 7.28
N LYS A 734 -25.90 -15.93 6.96
CA LYS A 734 -26.19 -16.55 5.65
C LYS A 734 -27.69 -16.70 5.30
N ASN A 735 -28.62 -16.50 6.25
CA ASN A 735 -30.01 -17.00 6.15
C ASN A 735 -31.15 -15.94 6.19
N TYR A 736 -30.91 -14.66 5.96
CA TYR A 736 -32.00 -13.68 5.79
C TYR A 736 -32.31 -13.47 4.30
N SER A 737 -33.06 -14.40 3.68
CA SER A 737 -33.70 -14.10 2.40
C SER A 737 -34.83 -13.09 2.64
N MET A 738 -34.77 -11.95 1.96
CA MET A 738 -35.79 -10.90 2.02
C MET A 738 -37.11 -11.43 1.43
N GLY A 739 -38.03 -11.88 2.29
CA GLY A 739 -39.23 -12.55 1.80
C GLY A 739 -40.26 -12.89 2.86
N GLU A 740 -40.54 -12.00 3.83
CA GLU A 740 -41.74 -12.16 4.68
C GLU A 740 -42.17 -10.88 5.41
N SER A 741 -42.22 -9.73 4.72
CA SER A 741 -42.94 -8.56 5.27
C SER A 741 -43.29 -7.51 4.20
N CYS A 742 -44.07 -7.87 3.17
CA CYS A 742 -45.06 -6.99 2.50
C CYS A 742 -45.62 -7.66 1.24
N SER A 743 -46.80 -8.25 1.33
CA SER A 743 -47.82 -8.20 0.25
C SER A 743 -49.07 -8.95 0.71
N SER A 744 -50.07 -8.17 1.12
CA SER A 744 -51.46 -8.61 1.08
C SER A 744 -51.93 -8.60 -0.38
N ALA A 745 -51.98 -9.75 -1.05
CA ALA A 745 -52.83 -9.94 -2.21
C ALA A 745 -53.12 -11.44 -2.40
N GLN A 746 -54.41 -11.72 -2.59
CA GLN A 746 -55.01 -13.02 -2.78
C GLN A 746 -54.37 -13.79 -3.95
N GLN A 747 -54.06 -15.08 -3.74
CA GLN A 747 -54.45 -16.11 -4.70
C GLN A 747 -54.53 -17.48 -4.02
N SER A 748 -55.67 -18.11 -4.26
CA SER A 748 -56.16 -19.40 -3.76
C SER A 748 -55.52 -20.59 -4.46
N GLY A 749 -55.33 -21.71 -3.74
CA GLY A 749 -55.22 -23.03 -4.38
C GLY A 749 -54.53 -24.14 -3.58
N THR A 750 -55.29 -24.84 -2.74
CA THR A 750 -55.25 -26.31 -2.49
C THR A 750 -53.92 -27.00 -2.08
N SER A 751 -53.79 -27.18 -0.76
CA SER A 751 -53.51 -28.44 -0.01
C SER A 751 -52.37 -29.39 -0.45
N GLN A 752 -51.41 -29.59 0.45
CA GLN A 752 -51.35 -30.82 1.27
C GLN A 752 -50.49 -30.61 2.53
N SER A 753 -51.06 -31.05 3.64
CA SER A 753 -50.56 -31.03 5.01
C SER A 753 -49.43 -32.04 5.24
N ALA A 754 -48.27 -31.58 5.72
CA ALA A 754 -47.32 -32.39 6.46
C ALA A 754 -47.15 -31.76 7.85
N GLU A 755 -47.23 -32.61 8.87
CA GLU A 755 -47.33 -32.28 10.29
C GLU A 755 -46.12 -31.49 10.80
N LEU A 756 -46.39 -30.38 11.49
CA LEU A 756 -45.40 -29.56 12.19
C LEU A 756 -44.88 -30.30 13.43
N MET A 757 -43.67 -30.83 13.35
CA MET A 757 -42.77 -30.94 14.51
C MET A 757 -42.05 -29.59 14.65
N PRO A 758 -41.84 -29.07 15.88
CA PRO A 758 -41.01 -27.89 16.07
C PRO A 758 -39.55 -28.33 15.91
N ASP A 759 -38.92 -28.02 14.78
CA ASP A 759 -37.47 -28.16 14.62
C ASP A 759 -36.78 -27.31 15.68
N SER A 760 -36.22 -28.00 16.68
CA SER A 760 -35.14 -27.51 17.52
C SER A 760 -33.88 -27.35 16.66
N ASP A 761 -33.17 -26.25 16.88
CA ASP A 761 -31.85 -25.87 16.32
C ASP A 761 -31.86 -25.09 15.00
N LYS A 762 -32.47 -23.90 15.00
CA LYS A 762 -32.02 -22.79 14.14
C LYS A 762 -30.90 -22.02 14.85
N THR A 763 -29.70 -22.59 14.92
CA THR A 763 -28.51 -21.84 15.35
C THR A 763 -28.09 -20.90 14.23
N VAL A 764 -28.01 -19.60 14.50
CA VAL A 764 -27.49 -18.61 13.56
C VAL A 764 -25.99 -18.85 13.36
N HIS A 765 -25.59 -19.17 12.12
CA HIS A 765 -24.18 -19.31 11.75
C HIS A 765 -23.68 -18.01 11.13
N LEU A 766 -22.51 -17.54 11.60
CA LEU A 766 -21.75 -16.51 10.89
C LEU A 766 -21.39 -17.01 9.49
N ARG A 767 -21.15 -16.06 8.58
CA ARG A 767 -20.61 -16.37 7.26
C ARG A 767 -19.26 -17.09 7.39
N GLU A 768 -19.05 -18.10 6.55
CA GLU A 768 -17.81 -18.91 6.51
C GLU A 768 -16.57 -18.01 6.36
N GLU A 769 -16.63 -17.01 5.48
CA GLU A 769 -15.50 -16.10 5.25
C GLU A 769 -15.11 -15.27 6.48
N LEU A 770 -16.06 -15.01 7.38
CA LEU A 770 -15.82 -14.29 8.63
C LEU A 770 -15.48 -15.26 9.78
N SER A 771 -16.13 -16.43 9.85
CA SER A 771 -15.85 -17.42 10.89
C SER A 771 -14.43 -17.94 10.82
N ASP A 772 -13.91 -18.20 9.61
CA ASP A 772 -12.56 -18.73 9.43
C ASP A 772 -11.48 -17.79 9.98
N LEU A 773 -11.68 -16.47 9.83
CA LEU A 773 -10.76 -15.44 10.34
C LEU A 773 -10.95 -15.17 11.85
N ILE A 774 -12.18 -15.23 12.35
CA ILE A 774 -12.46 -14.99 13.78
C ILE A 774 -12.06 -16.20 14.64
N GLU A 775 -12.22 -17.42 14.12
CA GLU A 775 -11.77 -18.66 14.75
C GLU A 775 -10.28 -18.97 14.53
N PHE A 776 -9.55 -18.09 13.82
CA PHE A 776 -8.15 -18.30 13.47
C PHE A 776 -7.30 -18.64 14.72
N PRO A 777 -6.43 -19.67 14.67
CA PRO A 777 -5.67 -20.10 15.83
C PRO A 777 -4.75 -19.01 16.38
N THR A 778 -5.14 -18.43 17.52
CA THR A 778 -4.34 -17.40 18.22
C THR A 778 -2.89 -17.80 18.49
N SER A 779 -2.61 -19.11 18.67
CA SER A 779 -1.25 -19.64 18.86
C SER A 779 -0.34 -19.52 17.64
N GLU A 780 -0.91 -19.48 16.43
CA GLU A 780 -0.17 -19.25 15.18
C GLU A 780 0.04 -17.76 14.97
N LEU A 781 -1.00 -16.94 15.22
CA LEU A 781 -0.93 -15.49 15.11
C LEU A 781 0.14 -14.88 16.05
N LEU A 782 0.31 -15.41 17.26
CA LEU A 782 1.30 -14.91 18.22
C LEU A 782 2.76 -15.07 17.73
N LYS A 783 3.01 -15.93 16.75
CA LYS A 783 4.35 -16.20 16.19
C LYS A 783 4.65 -15.37 14.94
N THR A 784 3.64 -14.81 14.29
CA THR A 784 3.82 -14.00 13.08
C THR A 784 4.33 -12.60 13.43
N ASP A 785 5.00 -11.95 12.47
CA ASP A 785 5.47 -10.58 12.63
C ASP A 785 4.31 -9.62 12.94
N LEU A 786 4.61 -8.50 13.63
CA LEU A 786 3.61 -7.50 14.02
C LEU A 786 2.91 -6.84 12.82
N THR A 787 3.52 -6.88 11.64
CA THR A 787 2.95 -6.33 10.40
C THR A 787 2.60 -7.41 9.38
N ALA A 788 2.58 -8.69 9.79
CA ALA A 788 2.21 -9.79 8.91
C ALA A 788 0.76 -9.68 8.45
N ARG A 789 0.50 -10.13 7.21
CA ARG A 789 -0.84 -10.02 6.57
C ARG A 789 -1.94 -10.71 7.38
N ASP A 790 -1.74 -11.97 7.77
CA ASP A 790 -2.76 -12.74 8.51
C ASP A 790 -3.24 -12.00 9.76
N ARG A 791 -2.32 -11.28 10.41
CA ARG A 791 -2.61 -10.46 11.59
C ARG A 791 -3.46 -9.24 11.25
N VAL A 792 -3.13 -8.55 10.16
CA VAL A 792 -3.91 -7.42 9.64
C VAL A 792 -5.33 -7.87 9.29
N ASP A 793 -5.46 -9.00 8.59
CA ASP A 793 -6.75 -9.54 8.15
C ASP A 793 -7.64 -9.93 9.34
N VAL A 794 -7.08 -10.60 10.36
CA VAL A 794 -7.81 -10.89 11.61
C VAL A 794 -8.27 -9.61 12.30
N PHE A 795 -7.43 -8.58 12.37
CA PHE A 795 -7.81 -7.30 13.01
C PHE A 795 -8.90 -6.56 12.22
N ILE A 796 -8.87 -6.61 10.89
CA ILE A 796 -9.93 -6.06 10.03
C ILE A 796 -11.23 -6.86 10.21
N ALA A 797 -11.17 -8.19 10.27
CA ALA A 797 -12.33 -9.05 10.53
C ALA A 797 -12.99 -8.74 11.88
N TRP A 798 -12.20 -8.62 12.95
CA TRP A 798 -12.71 -8.18 14.25
C TRP A 798 -13.28 -6.77 14.21
N SER A 799 -12.67 -5.86 13.45
CA SER A 799 -13.18 -4.50 13.28
C SER A 799 -14.56 -4.49 12.61
N LEU A 800 -14.76 -5.35 11.61
CA LEU A 800 -16.03 -5.51 10.92
C LEU A 800 -17.11 -6.07 11.87
N LEU A 801 -16.80 -7.15 12.60
CA LEU A 801 -17.71 -7.80 13.55
C LEU A 801 -18.15 -6.84 14.68
N LEU A 802 -17.21 -6.10 15.27
CA LEU A 802 -17.50 -5.14 16.35
C LEU A 802 -18.32 -3.95 15.84
N SER A 803 -18.04 -3.47 14.62
CA SER A 803 -18.81 -2.39 14.00
C SER A 803 -20.26 -2.82 13.73
N HIS A 804 -20.47 -4.07 13.30
CA HIS A 804 -21.80 -4.65 13.16
C HIS A 804 -22.54 -4.82 14.50
N LEU A 805 -21.86 -5.30 15.54
CA LEU A 805 -22.45 -5.42 16.88
C LEU A 805 -22.88 -4.06 17.46
N GLN A 806 -22.18 -2.98 17.08
CA GLN A 806 -22.51 -1.61 17.45
C GLN A 806 -23.75 -1.08 16.71
N THR A 807 -23.94 -1.42 15.43
CA THR A 807 -25.10 -0.96 14.65
C THR A 807 -26.38 -1.73 14.95
N LEU A 808 -26.27 -2.98 15.42
CA LEU A 808 -27.43 -3.80 15.77
C LEU A 808 -28.17 -3.29 17.03
N PRO A 809 -29.52 -3.16 16.98
CA PRO A 809 -30.33 -2.80 18.14
C PRO A 809 -30.12 -3.76 19.32
N ALA A 810 -30.15 -3.23 20.54
CA ALA A 810 -29.94 -3.99 21.77
C ALA A 810 -30.96 -5.13 21.99
N SER A 811 -32.16 -5.03 21.40
CA SER A 811 -33.24 -6.03 21.47
C SER A 811 -33.23 -7.06 20.33
N SER A 812 -32.27 -6.99 19.40
CA SER A 812 -32.22 -7.91 18.26
C SER A 812 -31.78 -9.32 18.68
N SER A 813 -32.48 -10.35 18.22
CA SER A 813 -32.10 -11.75 18.45
C SER A 813 -30.72 -12.05 17.85
N ILE A 814 -30.44 -11.50 16.67
CA ILE A 814 -29.15 -11.64 15.96
C ILE A 814 -27.97 -11.20 16.83
N LYS A 815 -28.09 -10.07 17.54
CA LYS A 815 -27.03 -9.63 18.46
C LYS A 815 -26.83 -10.62 19.60
N GLY A 816 -27.91 -11.17 20.15
CA GLY A 816 -27.84 -12.22 21.17
C GLY A 816 -27.13 -13.48 20.66
N ASP A 817 -27.47 -13.91 19.45
CA ASP A 817 -26.92 -15.12 18.84
C ASP A 817 -25.42 -14.96 18.51
N VAL A 818 -25.00 -13.82 17.97
CA VAL A 818 -23.59 -13.52 17.70
C VAL A 818 -22.78 -13.44 19.01
N LEU A 819 -23.34 -12.83 20.06
CA LEU A 819 -22.70 -12.80 21.37
C LEU A 819 -22.53 -14.20 21.97
N GLN A 820 -23.53 -15.06 21.79
CA GLN A 820 -23.46 -16.47 22.22
C GLN A 820 -22.41 -17.23 21.41
N TYR A 821 -22.36 -17.06 20.09
CA TYR A 821 -21.34 -17.66 19.24
C TYR A 821 -19.91 -17.27 19.68
N ILE A 822 -19.66 -15.98 19.94
CA ILE A 822 -18.35 -15.51 20.44
C ILE A 822 -18.00 -16.16 21.78
N GLN A 823 -18.97 -16.31 22.68
CA GLN A 823 -18.76 -16.93 23.99
C GLN A 823 -18.48 -18.45 23.91
N GLU A 824 -19.04 -19.15 22.93
CA GLU A 824 -18.95 -20.61 22.81
C GLU A 824 -17.78 -21.08 21.91
N LYS A 825 -17.51 -20.37 20.81
CA LYS A 825 -16.60 -20.81 19.74
C LYS A 825 -15.26 -20.09 19.74
N VAL A 826 -15.19 -18.86 20.24
CA VAL A 826 -14.00 -18.00 20.07
C VAL A 826 -13.16 -17.97 21.34
N SER A 827 -11.85 -18.16 21.18
CA SER A 827 -10.91 -18.06 22.31
C SER A 827 -10.67 -16.60 22.71
N PRO A 828 -10.73 -16.25 24.00
CA PRO A 828 -10.38 -14.92 24.49
C PRO A 828 -8.91 -14.52 24.28
N CYS A 829 -8.03 -15.44 23.88
CA CYS A 829 -6.60 -15.19 23.68
C CYS A 829 -6.27 -14.23 22.52
N ILE A 830 -7.23 -13.83 21.68
CA ILE A 830 -7.00 -12.75 20.69
C ILE A 830 -6.54 -11.45 21.34
N LEU A 831 -6.94 -11.22 22.60
CA LEU A 831 -6.49 -10.08 23.39
C LEU A 831 -4.98 -10.14 23.69
N ASP A 832 -4.36 -11.32 23.76
CA ASP A 832 -2.91 -11.44 23.90
C ASP A 832 -2.21 -10.88 22.64
N CYS A 833 -2.75 -11.17 21.45
CA CYS A 833 -2.24 -10.63 20.19
C CYS A 833 -2.39 -9.10 20.12
N ILE A 834 -3.53 -8.57 20.60
CA ILE A 834 -3.77 -7.12 20.68
C ILE A 834 -2.72 -6.46 21.59
N PHE A 835 -2.44 -7.03 22.76
CA PHE A 835 -1.46 -6.49 23.70
C PHE A 835 0.00 -6.69 23.28
N GLN A 836 0.31 -7.49 22.24
CA GLN A 836 1.64 -7.45 21.60
C GLN A 836 1.91 -6.11 20.88
N HIS A 837 0.86 -5.40 20.42
CA HIS A 837 0.98 -4.08 19.80
C HIS A 837 0.92 -2.92 20.80
N ILE A 838 0.58 -3.20 22.05
CA ILE A 838 0.44 -2.21 23.10
C ILE A 838 1.52 -2.50 24.15
N PRO A 839 2.74 -1.95 24.01
CA PRO A 839 3.84 -2.24 24.92
C PRO A 839 3.61 -1.56 26.27
N VAL A 840 2.84 -2.21 27.16
CA VAL A 840 2.54 -1.69 28.49
C VAL A 840 3.70 -2.05 29.44
N LYS A 841 4.65 -1.12 29.64
CA LYS A 841 5.78 -1.32 30.57
C LYS A 841 5.26 -1.53 32.00
N ALA A 842 5.82 -2.52 32.69
CA ALA A 842 5.57 -2.76 34.10
C ALA A 842 6.09 -1.58 34.94
N ALA A 843 5.18 -0.78 35.50
CA ALA A 843 5.57 0.17 36.53
C ALA A 843 6.04 -0.62 37.76
N ALA A 844 7.30 -0.41 38.17
CA ALA A 844 7.84 -1.03 39.37
C ALA A 844 6.94 -0.72 40.59
N PRO A 845 6.70 -1.67 41.50
CA PRO A 845 5.73 -1.52 42.59
C PRO A 845 6.14 -0.50 43.68
N ASN A 846 7.28 0.20 43.53
CA ASN A 846 7.75 1.19 44.49
C ASN A 846 7.64 2.61 43.93
N GLY A 847 6.80 3.40 44.59
CA GLY A 847 6.45 4.75 44.19
C GLY A 847 7.64 5.70 44.06
N LYS A 848 7.67 6.39 42.93
CA LYS A 848 7.92 7.83 42.78
C LYS A 848 7.31 8.23 41.44
N LYS A 849 6.36 9.17 41.45
CA LYS A 849 5.82 9.82 40.24
C LYS A 849 6.99 10.49 39.52
N LYS A 850 7.56 9.80 38.55
CA LYS A 850 8.31 10.40 37.45
C LYS A 850 7.56 9.97 36.21
N ASP A 851 7.00 10.93 35.50
CA ASP A 851 6.25 10.71 34.27
C ASP A 851 7.10 9.83 33.36
N THR A 852 6.76 8.54 33.33
CA THR A 852 7.44 7.57 32.49
C THR A 852 6.74 7.72 31.16
N GLU A 853 7.36 8.48 30.25
CA GLU A 853 6.83 8.66 28.90
C GLU A 853 6.51 7.28 28.32
N LEU A 854 5.25 7.13 27.89
CA LEU A 854 4.80 5.91 27.22
C LEU A 854 5.61 5.74 25.94
N ALA A 855 5.83 4.49 25.53
CA ALA A 855 6.32 4.25 24.18
C ALA A 855 5.33 4.85 23.16
N PRO A 856 5.79 5.36 22.01
CA PRO A 856 4.93 6.03 21.04
C PRO A 856 3.77 5.14 20.58
N GLU A 857 3.99 3.82 20.46
CA GLU A 857 2.97 2.83 20.13
C GLU A 857 1.90 2.71 21.24
N ALA A 858 2.33 2.70 22.51
CA ALA A 858 1.42 2.62 23.65
C ALA A 858 0.59 3.91 23.81
N GLU A 859 1.16 5.07 23.51
CA GLU A 859 0.43 6.35 23.50
C GLU A 859 -0.60 6.40 22.37
N ALA A 860 -0.21 5.99 21.15
CA ALA A 860 -1.12 5.91 20.01
C ALA A 860 -2.29 4.95 20.28
N ALA A 861 -1.99 3.76 20.81
CA ALA A 861 -3.01 2.79 21.23
C ALA A 861 -3.93 3.35 22.32
N ALA A 862 -3.38 4.02 23.34
CA ALA A 862 -4.16 4.63 24.42
C ALA A 862 -5.15 5.70 23.92
N LYS A 863 -4.67 6.60 23.05
CA LYS A 863 -5.51 7.62 22.41
C LYS A 863 -6.57 6.97 21.54
N ALA A 864 -6.21 5.94 20.78
CA ALA A 864 -7.13 5.20 19.91
C ALA A 864 -8.22 4.48 20.70
N SER A 865 -7.88 3.77 21.79
CA SER A 865 -8.85 3.12 22.68
C SER A 865 -9.86 4.12 23.23
N LYS A 866 -9.37 5.24 23.79
CA LYS A 866 -10.23 6.28 24.38
C LYS A 866 -11.19 6.87 23.36
N ASN A 867 -10.66 7.22 22.18
CA ASN A 867 -11.45 7.83 21.11
C ASN A 867 -12.45 6.84 20.52
N ALA A 868 -12.08 5.57 20.28
CA ALA A 868 -12.99 4.55 19.76
C ALA A 868 -14.17 4.29 20.71
N ILE A 869 -13.92 4.24 22.02
CA ILE A 869 -14.99 4.13 23.02
C ILE A 869 -15.92 5.34 22.98
N ALA A 870 -15.37 6.55 22.84
CA ALA A 870 -16.14 7.79 22.85
C ALA A 870 -16.96 8.00 21.55
N THR A 871 -16.39 7.68 20.39
CA THR A 871 -17.06 7.85 19.08
C THR A 871 -17.85 6.63 18.64
N CYS A 872 -17.66 5.48 19.29
CA CYS A 872 -18.23 4.18 18.91
C CYS A 872 -17.90 3.79 17.45
N SER A 873 -16.71 4.14 16.96
CA SER A 873 -16.31 3.89 15.57
C SER A 873 -14.85 3.46 15.43
N LEU A 874 -14.64 2.44 14.60
CA LEU A 874 -13.32 1.92 14.22
C LEU A 874 -12.84 2.46 12.87
N LEU A 875 -13.73 3.07 12.08
CA LEU A 875 -13.46 3.52 10.70
C LEU A 875 -12.24 4.45 10.58
N PRO A 876 -12.01 5.44 11.48
CA PRO A 876 -10.85 6.33 11.36
C PRO A 876 -9.49 5.63 11.44
N TYR A 877 -9.42 4.51 12.18
CA TYR A 877 -8.17 3.75 12.34
C TYR A 877 -7.91 2.82 11.16
N LEU A 878 -8.96 2.39 10.47
CA LEU A 878 -8.83 1.67 9.20
C LEU A 878 -8.45 2.61 8.05
N GLU A 879 -9.02 3.82 8.00
CA GLU A 879 -8.63 4.86 7.02
C GLU A 879 -7.15 5.27 7.14
N SER A 880 -6.59 5.19 8.35
CA SER A 880 -5.19 5.55 8.64
C SER A 880 -4.26 4.34 8.79
N LEU A 881 -4.74 3.13 8.48
CA LEU A 881 -3.96 1.91 8.61
C LEU A 881 -2.79 1.84 7.62
N TRP A 882 -2.93 2.46 6.45
CA TRP A 882 -1.96 2.38 5.37
C TRP A 882 -1.06 3.63 5.27
N PRO A 883 0.25 3.49 5.03
CA PRO A 883 1.01 2.23 4.92
C PRO A 883 1.08 1.47 6.25
N ILE A 884 1.05 0.12 6.20
CA ILE A 884 1.10 -0.71 7.40
C ILE A 884 2.41 -0.46 8.13
N GLY A 885 2.32 0.13 9.32
CA GLY A 885 3.43 0.31 10.24
C GLY A 885 3.07 -0.10 11.65
N THR A 886 4.08 -0.21 12.51
CA THR A 886 3.90 -0.59 13.93
C THR A 886 2.98 0.37 14.68
N LEU A 887 3.06 1.67 14.37
CA LEU A 887 2.23 2.72 14.99
C LEU A 887 0.76 2.65 14.54
N GLN A 888 0.52 2.40 13.26
CA GLN A 888 -0.81 2.22 12.68
C GLN A 888 -1.47 0.97 13.27
N MET A 889 -0.72 -0.14 13.33
CA MET A 889 -1.18 -1.38 13.95
C MET A 889 -1.45 -1.20 15.45
N ALA A 890 -0.63 -0.45 16.18
CA ALA A 890 -0.88 -0.13 17.59
C ALA A 890 -2.15 0.72 17.79
N SER A 891 -2.39 1.68 16.90
CA SER A 891 -3.63 2.49 16.91
C SER A 891 -4.86 1.61 16.66
N LEU A 892 -4.81 0.72 15.65
CA LEU A 892 -5.89 -0.21 15.37
C LEU A 892 -6.12 -1.19 16.54
N ALA A 893 -5.05 -1.79 17.09
CA ALA A 893 -5.12 -2.68 18.24
C ALA A 893 -5.73 -2.00 19.48
N GLY A 894 -5.31 -0.76 19.77
CA GLY A 894 -5.89 0.06 20.83
C GLY A 894 -7.39 0.32 20.59
N SER A 895 -7.77 0.66 19.37
CA SER A 895 -9.18 0.89 19.01
C SER A 895 -10.03 -0.39 19.16
N LEU A 896 -9.50 -1.54 18.75
CA LEU A 896 -10.12 -2.86 18.91
C LEU A 896 -10.31 -3.21 20.38
N TYR A 897 -9.27 -3.06 21.20
CA TYR A 897 -9.38 -3.27 22.65
C TYR A 897 -10.47 -2.38 23.27
N GLY A 898 -10.50 -1.10 22.88
CA GLY A 898 -11.52 -0.14 23.33
C GLY A 898 -12.95 -0.54 22.96
N MET A 899 -13.16 -1.04 21.73
CA MET A 899 -14.48 -1.52 21.31
C MET A 899 -14.85 -2.88 21.92
N MET A 900 -13.90 -3.81 22.05
CA MET A 900 -14.11 -5.10 22.71
C MET A 900 -14.49 -4.91 24.18
N ILE A 901 -13.83 -4.01 24.91
CA ILE A 901 -14.14 -3.78 26.31
C ILE A 901 -15.51 -3.09 26.51
N ARG A 902 -15.97 -2.31 25.53
CA ARG A 902 -17.29 -1.68 25.51
C ARG A 902 -18.41 -2.67 25.15
N LEU A 903 -18.22 -3.46 24.08
CA LEU A 903 -19.24 -4.32 23.49
C LEU A 903 -19.25 -5.75 24.04
N LEU A 904 -18.08 -6.26 24.44
CA LEU A 904 -17.84 -7.63 24.89
C LEU A 904 -17.17 -7.66 26.28
N PRO A 905 -17.67 -6.95 27.30
CA PRO A 905 -16.99 -6.81 28.59
C PRO A 905 -16.87 -8.16 29.34
N SER A 906 -17.81 -9.08 29.13
CA SER A 906 -17.75 -10.45 29.67
C SER A 906 -16.60 -11.26 29.06
N PHE A 907 -16.41 -11.19 27.75
CA PHE A 907 -15.31 -11.83 27.01
C PHE A 907 -13.94 -11.32 27.49
N VAL A 908 -13.79 -9.99 27.57
CA VAL A 908 -12.53 -9.37 28.05
C VAL A 908 -12.23 -9.72 29.50
N ARG A 909 -13.23 -9.81 30.38
CA ARG A 909 -12.99 -10.24 31.77
C ARG A 909 -12.56 -11.69 31.87
N THR A 910 -13.19 -12.58 31.12
CA THR A 910 -12.81 -14.00 31.11
C THR A 910 -11.35 -14.17 30.68
N TRP A 911 -10.88 -13.40 29.69
CA TRP A 911 -9.46 -13.33 29.35
C TRP A 911 -8.63 -12.77 30.50
N PHE A 912 -9.01 -11.61 31.06
CA PHE A 912 -8.23 -10.96 32.11
C PHE A 912 -8.05 -11.84 33.36
N THR A 913 -9.07 -12.63 33.74
CA THR A 913 -8.99 -13.53 34.90
C THR A 913 -8.18 -14.79 34.65
N THR A 914 -7.93 -15.17 33.40
CA THR A 914 -7.08 -16.33 33.04
C THR A 914 -5.61 -15.97 32.89
N LEU A 915 -5.26 -14.69 32.87
CA LEU A 915 -3.87 -14.21 32.81
C LEU A 915 -3.07 -14.70 34.02
N ARG A 916 -1.94 -15.37 33.74
CA ARG A 916 -1.02 -15.89 34.76
C ARG A 916 0.07 -14.89 35.16
N ASP A 917 0.50 -14.05 34.22
CA ASP A 917 1.53 -13.05 34.46
C ASP A 917 0.96 -11.85 35.24
N ARG A 918 1.26 -11.82 36.53
CA ARG A 918 0.80 -10.77 37.45
C ARG A 918 1.32 -9.38 37.09
N SER A 919 2.50 -9.28 36.49
CA SER A 919 3.08 -8.01 36.05
C SER A 919 2.28 -7.45 34.87
N LEU A 920 2.04 -8.30 33.87
CA LEU A 920 1.22 -7.95 32.71
C LEU A 920 -0.22 -7.61 33.10
N SER A 921 -0.86 -8.40 33.97
CA SER A 921 -2.20 -8.10 34.49
C SER A 921 -2.28 -6.73 35.17
N TYR A 922 -1.27 -6.37 35.96
CA TYR A 922 -1.22 -5.05 36.62
C TYR A 922 -1.05 -3.92 35.60
N SER A 923 -0.16 -4.10 34.63
CA SER A 923 0.04 -3.16 33.52
C SER A 923 -1.25 -2.91 32.74
N ILE A 924 -1.95 -3.98 32.32
CA ILE A 924 -3.25 -3.90 31.63
C ILE A 924 -4.27 -3.17 32.50
N GLU A 925 -4.41 -3.55 33.78
CA GLU A 925 -5.36 -2.91 34.69
C GLU A 925 -5.09 -1.39 34.83
N SER A 926 -3.81 -0.99 34.90
CA SER A 926 -3.40 0.42 34.94
C SER A 926 -3.74 1.14 33.64
N PHE A 927 -3.45 0.53 32.49
CA PHE A 927 -3.78 1.07 31.16
C PHE A 927 -5.29 1.30 31.02
N THR A 928 -6.10 0.28 31.33
CA THR A 928 -7.57 0.36 31.24
C THR A 928 -8.12 1.43 32.18
N LYS A 929 -7.65 1.48 33.43
CA LYS A 929 -8.06 2.47 34.43
C LYS A 929 -7.82 3.91 33.96
N GLN A 930 -6.71 4.15 33.26
CA GLN A 930 -6.31 5.49 32.84
C GLN A 930 -7.01 5.93 31.54
N TRP A 931 -7.16 5.04 30.56
CA TRP A 931 -7.55 5.42 29.20
C TRP A 931 -8.93 4.91 28.77
N CYS A 932 -9.35 3.75 29.25
CA CYS A 932 -10.59 3.08 28.80
C CYS A 932 -11.76 3.25 29.78
N SER A 933 -11.53 3.08 31.08
CA SER A 933 -12.57 3.15 32.10
C SER A 933 -13.25 4.52 32.22
N PRO A 934 -12.55 5.67 32.14
CA PRO A 934 -13.19 6.98 32.28
C PRO A 934 -14.35 7.24 31.29
N PRO A 935 -14.20 7.05 29.95
CA PRO A 935 -15.32 7.24 29.04
C PRO A 935 -16.46 6.22 29.25
N LEU A 936 -16.16 4.97 29.62
CA LEU A 936 -17.19 3.95 29.91
C LEU A 936 -18.03 4.30 31.15
N LEU A 937 -17.36 4.72 32.23
CA LEU A 937 -18.02 5.13 33.47
C LEU A 937 -18.92 6.35 33.25
N LEU A 938 -18.46 7.32 32.46
CA LEU A 938 -19.24 8.50 32.11
C LEU A 938 -20.50 8.14 31.32
N ASP A 939 -20.39 7.20 30.38
CA ASP A 939 -21.53 6.71 29.59
C ASP A 939 -22.56 5.99 30.49
N GLU A 940 -22.13 5.04 31.33
CA GLU A 940 -23.00 4.33 32.28
C GLU A 940 -23.74 5.30 33.23
N PHE A 941 -23.03 6.26 33.80
CA PHE A 941 -23.63 7.26 34.69
C PHE A 941 -24.63 8.17 33.96
N SER A 942 -24.39 8.47 32.69
CA SER A 942 -25.29 9.29 31.88
C SER A 942 -26.54 8.50 31.51
N GLN A 943 -26.40 7.25 31.07
CA GLN A 943 -27.51 6.34 30.77
C GLN A 943 -28.41 6.12 31.99
N VAL A 944 -27.84 5.92 33.18
CA VAL A 944 -28.62 5.79 34.42
C VAL A 944 -29.41 7.07 34.72
N LYS A 945 -28.79 8.24 34.57
CA LYS A 945 -29.46 9.52 34.82
C LYS A 945 -30.60 9.80 33.82
N GLU A 946 -30.45 9.39 32.57
CA GLU A 946 -31.40 9.66 31.49
C GLU A 946 -32.56 8.66 31.44
N SER A 947 -32.30 7.38 31.74
CA SER A 947 -33.28 6.31 31.55
C SER A 947 -34.00 5.87 32.83
N VAL A 948 -33.48 6.24 34.01
CA VAL A 948 -34.06 5.84 35.30
C VAL A 948 -34.74 7.03 35.95
N TYR A 949 -36.06 7.12 35.78
CA TYR A 949 -36.88 8.17 36.38
C TYR A 949 -37.25 7.86 37.83
N GLY A 950 -37.12 8.87 38.70
CA GLY A 950 -37.65 8.81 40.05
C GLY A 950 -39.16 8.98 40.09
N ASP A 951 -39.81 8.36 41.06
CA ASP A 951 -41.21 8.56 41.40
C ASP A 951 -41.33 8.88 42.91
N GLU A 952 -42.55 9.02 43.44
CA GLU A 952 -42.75 9.33 44.87
C GLU A 952 -42.14 8.28 45.81
N ASN A 953 -41.99 7.03 45.33
CA ASN A 953 -41.50 5.90 46.09
C ASN A 953 -40.05 5.51 45.72
N PHE A 954 -39.43 6.18 44.75
CA PHE A 954 -38.15 5.76 44.18
C PHE A 954 -37.29 6.94 43.73
N SER A 955 -36.03 6.97 44.16
CA SER A 955 -35.07 8.00 43.75
C SER A 955 -33.71 7.39 43.45
N VAL A 956 -32.99 7.97 42.48
CA VAL A 956 -31.64 7.56 42.10
C VAL A 956 -30.71 8.77 42.13
N SER A 957 -29.54 8.59 42.74
CA SER A 957 -28.47 9.59 42.75
C SER A 957 -27.15 8.96 42.29
N VAL A 958 -26.36 9.73 41.55
CA VAL A 958 -25.09 9.27 40.97
C VAL A 958 -23.94 10.11 41.51
N ASN A 959 -22.98 9.46 42.15
CA ASN A 959 -21.76 10.08 42.65
C ASN A 959 -20.57 9.72 41.76
N ARG A 960 -20.22 10.64 40.86
CA ARG A 960 -19.14 10.45 39.87
C ARG A 960 -17.74 10.35 40.51
N SER A 961 -17.51 11.02 41.65
CA SER A 961 -16.20 11.04 42.31
C SER A 961 -15.89 9.75 43.06
N ALA A 962 -16.93 9.08 43.59
CA ALA A 962 -16.80 7.80 44.27
C ALA A 962 -17.06 6.59 43.36
N PHE A 963 -17.48 6.81 42.11
CA PHE A 963 -17.98 5.79 41.18
C PHE A 963 -19.16 4.98 41.75
N GLU A 964 -20.09 5.66 42.42
CA GLU A 964 -21.22 5.03 43.12
C GLU A 964 -22.57 5.50 42.57
N ILE A 965 -23.53 4.60 42.49
CA ILE A 965 -24.94 4.88 42.19
C ILE A 965 -25.75 4.44 43.41
N VAL A 966 -26.56 5.36 43.94
CA VAL A 966 -27.44 5.09 45.08
C VAL A 966 -28.89 5.11 44.62
N ALA A 967 -29.56 3.98 44.70
CA ALA A 967 -30.98 3.83 44.41
C ALA A 967 -31.76 3.60 45.72
N THR A 968 -32.71 4.49 46.03
CA THR A 968 -33.51 4.47 47.25
C THR A 968 -34.96 4.19 46.88
N TYR A 969 -35.52 3.10 47.41
CA TYR A 969 -36.94 2.77 47.29
C TYR A 969 -37.61 2.88 48.67
N LYS A 970 -38.74 3.58 48.77
CA LYS A 970 -39.48 3.78 50.01
C LYS A 970 -40.98 3.77 49.75
N LYS A 971 -41.73 2.88 50.40
CA LYS A 971 -43.19 2.80 50.34
C LYS A 971 -43.74 2.54 51.75
N GLU A 972 -44.54 3.47 52.27
CA GLU A 972 -45.07 3.45 53.64
C GLU A 972 -43.95 3.35 54.72
N GLU A 973 -44.03 2.35 55.62
CA GLU A 973 -43.01 2.07 56.65
C GLU A 973 -41.84 1.19 56.15
N THR A 974 -41.88 0.77 54.88
CA THR A 974 -40.87 -0.11 54.28
C THR A 974 -39.96 0.64 53.31
N GLY A 975 -38.67 0.31 53.28
CA GLY A 975 -37.73 0.95 52.36
C GLY A 975 -36.36 0.30 52.30
N ILE A 976 -35.66 0.48 51.18
CA ILE A 976 -34.34 -0.08 50.93
C ILE A 976 -33.44 0.93 50.21
N ASP A 977 -32.19 1.02 50.66
CA ASP A 977 -31.15 1.85 50.04
C ASP A 977 -30.09 0.91 49.45
N LEU A 978 -29.96 0.96 48.13
CA LEU A 978 -29.02 0.17 47.35
C LEU A 978 -27.87 1.05 46.88
N VAL A 979 -26.63 0.59 47.08
CA VAL A 979 -25.41 1.24 46.59
C VAL A 979 -24.71 0.31 45.60
N ILE A 980 -24.58 0.76 44.35
CA ILE A 980 -23.85 0.07 43.28
C ILE A 980 -22.52 0.80 43.07
N ARG A 981 -21.40 0.14 43.35
CA ARG A 981 -20.04 0.70 43.18
C ARG A 981 -19.36 0.09 41.96
N LEU A 982 -18.99 0.94 41.00
CA LEU A 982 -18.23 0.54 39.84
C LEU A 982 -16.72 0.63 40.15
N PRO A 983 -15.91 -0.38 39.80
CA PRO A 983 -14.48 -0.33 40.04
C PRO A 983 -13.79 0.72 39.15
N SER A 984 -12.66 1.26 39.61
CA SER A 984 -11.90 2.24 38.80
C SER A 984 -11.34 1.69 37.48
N CYS A 985 -11.24 0.37 37.37
CA CYS A 985 -10.84 -0.36 36.16
C CYS A 985 -12.04 -1.04 35.48
N TYR A 986 -13.25 -0.46 35.61
CA TYR A 986 -14.46 -0.97 34.96
C TYR A 986 -14.25 -1.13 33.44
N PRO A 987 -14.68 -2.25 32.83
CA PRO A 987 -15.41 -3.39 33.40
C PRO A 987 -14.53 -4.59 33.81
N LEU A 988 -13.19 -4.49 33.87
CA LEU A 988 -12.32 -5.65 34.14
C LEU A 988 -12.68 -6.37 35.45
N ARG A 989 -12.92 -5.60 36.52
CA ARG A 989 -13.40 -6.13 37.81
C ARG A 989 -14.93 -6.05 37.90
N HIS A 990 -15.51 -6.89 38.74
CA HIS A 990 -16.95 -6.90 38.96
C HIS A 990 -17.43 -5.63 39.66
N VAL A 991 -18.67 -5.27 39.37
CA VAL A 991 -19.40 -4.22 40.10
C VAL A 991 -19.85 -4.82 41.45
N ASP A 992 -19.71 -4.01 42.50
CA ASP A 992 -20.14 -4.37 43.84
C ASP A 992 -21.50 -3.74 44.14
N VAL A 993 -22.40 -4.54 44.72
CA VAL A 993 -23.75 -4.12 45.07
C VAL A 993 -23.94 -4.36 46.55
N GLU A 994 -24.29 -3.31 47.28
CA GLU A 994 -24.51 -3.33 48.72
C GLU A 994 -25.90 -2.77 49.07
N CYS A 995 -26.48 -3.27 50.16
CA CYS A 995 -27.67 -2.70 50.77
C CYS A 995 -27.27 -2.01 52.07
N THR A 996 -27.36 -0.68 52.12
CA THR A 996 -26.92 0.11 53.29
C THR A 996 -28.02 0.32 54.31
N ARG A 997 -29.29 0.28 53.88
CA ARG A 997 -30.46 0.40 54.76
C ARG A 997 -31.59 -0.51 54.27
N SER A 998 -32.18 -1.26 55.19
CA SER A 998 -33.41 -2.04 54.95
C SER A 998 -34.38 -1.84 56.12
N LEU A 999 -35.52 -1.19 55.86
CA LEU A 999 -36.59 -0.92 56.81
C LEU A 999 -37.80 -1.78 56.43
N GLY A 1000 -38.33 -2.55 57.38
CA GLY A 1000 -39.53 -3.39 57.18
C GLY A 1000 -39.35 -4.61 56.24
N ILE A 1001 -38.11 -4.95 55.87
CA ILE A 1001 -37.77 -6.11 55.02
C ILE A 1001 -36.92 -7.09 55.85
N SER A 1002 -37.22 -8.39 55.79
CA SER A 1002 -36.42 -9.40 56.50
C SER A 1002 -35.04 -9.58 55.87
N GLU A 1003 -34.03 -9.87 56.69
CA GLU A 1003 -32.63 -10.04 56.24
C GLU A 1003 -32.48 -11.12 55.14
N VAL A 1004 -33.23 -12.23 55.27
CA VAL A 1004 -33.24 -13.31 54.28
C VAL A 1004 -33.76 -12.84 52.93
N LYS A 1005 -34.82 -12.01 52.93
CA LYS A 1005 -35.43 -11.48 51.71
C LYS A 1005 -34.51 -10.45 51.05
N CYS A 1006 -33.95 -9.54 51.85
CA CYS A 1006 -32.93 -8.59 51.40
C CYS A 1006 -31.73 -9.29 50.75
N ARG A 1007 -31.20 -10.34 51.37
CA ARG A 1007 -30.08 -11.13 50.83
C ARG A 1007 -30.42 -11.81 49.50
N LYS A 1008 -31.62 -12.40 49.36
CA LYS A 1008 -32.07 -13.02 48.11
C LYS A 1008 -32.14 -11.99 46.97
N TRP A 1009 -32.70 -10.82 47.24
CA TRP A 1009 -32.81 -9.74 46.26
C TRP A 1009 -31.44 -9.16 45.88
N LEU A 1010 -30.54 -9.00 46.85
CA LEU A 1010 -29.18 -8.57 46.61
C LEU A 1010 -28.41 -9.59 45.75
N LEU A 1011 -28.58 -10.90 46.01
CA LEU A 1011 -27.98 -11.96 45.20
C LEU A 1011 -28.51 -11.94 43.76
N SER A 1012 -29.81 -11.77 43.57
CA SER A 1012 -30.42 -11.65 42.24
C SER A 1012 -29.86 -10.46 41.45
N LEU A 1013 -29.83 -9.27 42.08
CA LEU A 1013 -29.29 -8.06 41.45
C LEU A 1013 -27.78 -8.16 41.20
N THR A 1014 -27.01 -8.66 42.17
CA THR A 1014 -25.57 -8.88 42.03
C THR A 1014 -25.28 -9.86 40.90
N SER A 1015 -26.04 -10.94 40.79
CA SER A 1015 -25.91 -11.90 39.68
C SER A 1015 -26.22 -11.25 38.34
N PHE A 1016 -27.24 -10.39 38.27
CA PHE A 1016 -27.60 -9.68 37.05
C PHE A 1016 -26.49 -8.71 36.61
N VAL A 1017 -26.06 -7.82 37.50
CA VAL A 1017 -25.01 -6.83 37.20
C VAL A 1017 -23.68 -7.51 36.90
N ARG A 1018 -23.36 -8.64 37.55
CA ARG A 1018 -22.12 -9.40 37.27
C ARG A 1018 -22.18 -10.25 36.00
N SER A 1019 -23.37 -10.54 35.46
CA SER A 1019 -23.53 -11.26 34.18
C SER A 1019 -23.20 -10.42 32.94
N GLN A 1020 -22.98 -9.11 33.11
CA GLN A 1020 -22.20 -8.21 32.25
C GLN A 1020 -22.56 -8.09 30.76
N ASN A 1021 -23.71 -8.60 30.34
CA ASN A 1021 -24.32 -8.25 29.06
C ASN A 1021 -25.55 -7.32 29.23
N GLY A 1022 -25.78 -6.76 30.43
CA GLY A 1022 -26.91 -5.88 30.75
C GLY A 1022 -26.46 -4.51 31.27
N ALA A 1023 -27.09 -3.45 30.80
CA ALA A 1023 -26.83 -2.08 31.25
C ALA A 1023 -27.22 -1.87 32.73
N ILE A 1024 -26.45 -1.08 33.47
CA ILE A 1024 -26.72 -0.83 34.91
C ILE A 1024 -28.09 -0.17 35.10
N ALA A 1025 -28.50 0.67 34.15
CA ALA A 1025 -29.83 1.25 34.15
C ALA A 1025 -30.97 0.21 34.06
N GLU A 1026 -30.80 -0.83 33.24
CA GLU A 1026 -31.76 -1.94 33.13
C GLU A 1026 -31.84 -2.74 34.44
N ALA A 1027 -30.69 -2.91 35.11
CA ALA A 1027 -30.61 -3.57 36.40
C ALA A 1027 -31.45 -2.85 37.45
N ILE A 1028 -31.30 -1.53 37.51
CA ILE A 1028 -32.04 -0.67 38.44
C ILE A 1028 -33.53 -0.66 38.11
N ARG A 1029 -33.92 -0.58 36.83
CA ARG A 1029 -35.34 -0.62 36.40
C ARG A 1029 -36.00 -1.96 36.71
N THR A 1030 -35.32 -3.07 36.40
CA THR A 1030 -35.82 -4.41 36.72
C THR A 1030 -35.94 -4.60 38.23
N TRP A 1031 -34.96 -4.11 39.00
CA TRP A 1031 -35.01 -4.12 40.46
C TRP A 1031 -36.22 -3.34 40.99
N LYS A 1032 -36.43 -2.10 40.54
CA LYS A 1032 -37.61 -1.30 40.91
C LYS A 1032 -38.91 -2.04 40.59
N SER A 1033 -39.05 -2.58 39.37
CA SER A 1033 -40.27 -3.26 38.95
C SER A 1033 -40.53 -4.55 39.74
N ASN A 1034 -39.47 -5.27 40.13
CA ASN A 1034 -39.60 -6.39 41.05
C ASN A 1034 -40.14 -5.95 42.42
N PHE A 1035 -39.66 -4.84 42.96
CA PHE A 1035 -40.18 -4.29 44.21
C PHE A 1035 -41.65 -3.91 44.10
N ASP A 1036 -42.04 -3.20 43.04
CA ASP A 1036 -43.44 -2.82 42.80
C ASP A 1036 -44.36 -4.06 42.77
N LYS A 1037 -43.96 -5.13 42.06
CA LYS A 1037 -44.74 -6.38 41.94
C LYS A 1037 -44.78 -7.21 43.21
N GLU A 1038 -43.76 -7.12 44.06
CA GLU A 1038 -43.79 -7.74 45.38
C GLU A 1038 -44.90 -7.13 46.24
N PHE A 1039 -45.06 -5.80 46.20
CA PHE A 1039 -46.17 -5.13 46.91
C PHE A 1039 -47.55 -5.46 46.31
N GLU A 1040 -47.60 -5.89 45.05
CA GLU A 1040 -48.82 -6.43 44.42
C GLU A 1040 -49.08 -7.90 44.81
N GLY A 1041 -48.20 -8.53 45.60
CA GLY A 1041 -48.36 -9.90 46.10
C GLY A 1041 -47.91 -10.98 45.12
N VAL A 1042 -47.07 -10.65 44.14
CA VAL A 1042 -46.53 -11.62 43.18
C VAL A 1042 -45.31 -12.32 43.78
N GLU A 1043 -45.37 -13.65 43.92
CA GLU A 1043 -44.25 -14.46 44.42
C GLU A 1043 -43.05 -14.50 43.46
N GLU A 1044 -41.83 -14.51 44.00
CA GLU A 1044 -40.61 -14.63 43.23
C GLU A 1044 -40.37 -16.05 42.68
N CYS A 1045 -39.60 -16.16 41.59
CA CYS A 1045 -39.13 -17.45 41.09
C CYS A 1045 -38.07 -18.04 42.06
N PRO A 1046 -38.26 -19.26 42.58
CA PRO A 1046 -37.31 -19.85 43.55
C PRO A 1046 -35.93 -20.21 42.98
N ILE A 1047 -35.76 -20.23 41.65
CA ILE A 1047 -34.48 -20.55 41.00
C ILE A 1047 -33.58 -19.31 40.91
N CYS A 1048 -34.13 -18.19 40.44
CA CYS A 1048 -33.36 -16.96 40.21
C CYS A 1048 -33.59 -15.87 41.26
N TYR A 1049 -34.49 -16.11 42.23
CA TYR A 1049 -34.88 -15.17 43.29
C TYR A 1049 -35.37 -13.81 42.77
N SER A 1050 -35.98 -13.79 41.58
CA SER A 1050 -36.50 -12.60 40.91
C SER A 1050 -37.97 -12.81 40.50
N ILE A 1051 -38.79 -11.75 40.56
CA ILE A 1051 -40.18 -11.79 40.06
C ILE A 1051 -40.17 -11.67 38.53
N LEU A 1052 -39.39 -10.75 37.98
CA LEU A 1052 -39.16 -10.64 36.55
C LEU A 1052 -37.89 -11.38 36.18
N HIS A 1053 -37.99 -12.27 35.20
CA HIS A 1053 -36.81 -12.93 34.65
C HIS A 1053 -35.90 -11.90 33.99
N THR A 1054 -34.60 -12.03 34.22
CA THR A 1054 -33.59 -11.02 33.87
C THR A 1054 -33.39 -10.79 32.37
N SER A 1055 -33.73 -11.75 31.52
CA SER A 1055 -33.54 -11.63 30.05
C SER A 1055 -34.80 -11.39 29.25
N ASN A 1056 -35.98 -11.77 29.75
CA ASN A 1056 -37.22 -11.71 28.98
C ASN A 1056 -38.37 -11.03 29.75
N HIS A 1057 -38.08 -10.49 30.94
CA HIS A 1057 -39.01 -9.77 31.82
C HIS A 1057 -40.34 -10.51 32.10
N ASN A 1058 -40.34 -11.84 31.96
CA ASN A 1058 -41.53 -12.66 32.18
C ASN A 1058 -41.74 -12.94 33.66
N LEU A 1059 -43.00 -13.13 34.04
CA LEU A 1059 -43.41 -13.56 35.38
C LEU A 1059 -43.26 -15.08 35.55
N PRO A 1060 -43.04 -15.57 36.78
CA PRO A 1060 -43.07 -17.01 37.05
C PRO A 1060 -44.51 -17.50 36.90
N ARG A 1061 -44.78 -18.20 35.79
CA ARG A 1061 -46.11 -18.72 35.46
C ARG A 1061 -46.22 -20.24 35.63
N LEU A 1062 -45.11 -20.96 35.57
CA LEU A 1062 -45.11 -22.43 35.63
C LEU A 1062 -45.17 -22.91 37.08
N ALA A 1063 -46.34 -23.34 37.53
CA ALA A 1063 -46.54 -23.84 38.90
C ALA A 1063 -46.27 -25.35 39.00
N CYS A 1064 -45.47 -25.78 39.97
CA CYS A 1064 -45.33 -27.20 40.28
C CYS A 1064 -46.66 -27.76 40.79
N LYS A 1065 -47.09 -28.93 40.29
CA LYS A 1065 -48.35 -29.57 40.72
C LYS A 1065 -48.36 -29.92 42.21
N THR A 1066 -47.21 -30.30 42.76
CA THR A 1066 -47.04 -30.73 44.16
C THR A 1066 -46.88 -29.55 45.11
N CYS A 1067 -45.83 -28.74 44.97
CA CYS A 1067 -45.51 -27.68 45.93
C CYS A 1067 -46.12 -26.31 45.58
N LYS A 1068 -46.83 -26.18 44.45
CA LYS A 1068 -47.52 -24.98 43.96
C LYS A 1068 -46.67 -23.74 43.68
N HIS A 1069 -45.38 -23.75 44.00
CA HIS A 1069 -44.46 -22.66 43.69
C HIS A 1069 -44.33 -22.46 42.17
N LYS A 1070 -44.22 -21.20 41.75
CA LYS A 1070 -44.15 -20.80 40.35
C LYS A 1070 -42.70 -20.53 39.92
N PHE A 1071 -42.38 -20.90 38.68
CA PHE A 1071 -41.06 -20.73 38.08
C PHE A 1071 -41.15 -19.99 36.74
N HIS A 1072 -40.08 -19.28 36.38
CA HIS A 1072 -39.90 -18.82 35.00
C HIS A 1072 -39.62 -20.02 34.09
N GLY A 1073 -40.20 -20.01 32.88
CA GLY A 1073 -39.97 -21.07 31.89
C GLY A 1073 -38.49 -21.27 31.56
N ALA A 1074 -37.76 -20.17 31.36
CA ALA A 1074 -36.33 -20.21 31.06
C ALA A 1074 -35.50 -20.80 32.21
N CYS A 1075 -35.76 -20.39 33.47
CA CYS A 1075 -35.07 -20.95 34.64
C CYS A 1075 -35.32 -22.45 34.79
N LEU A 1076 -36.58 -22.88 34.64
CA LEU A 1076 -36.97 -24.26 34.80
C LEU A 1076 -36.40 -25.15 33.68
N TYR A 1077 -36.42 -24.67 32.43
CA TYR A 1077 -35.83 -25.36 31.30
C TYR A 1077 -34.32 -25.55 31.48
N LYS A 1078 -33.60 -24.47 31.85
CA LYS A 1078 -32.17 -24.53 32.14
C LYS A 1078 -31.86 -25.49 33.30
N TRP A 1079 -32.72 -25.53 34.31
CA TRP A 1079 -32.58 -26.49 35.41
C TRP A 1079 -32.73 -27.93 34.93
N PHE A 1080 -33.72 -28.24 34.11
CA PHE A 1080 -33.91 -29.59 33.57
C PHE A 1080 -32.75 -30.03 32.67
N SER A 1081 -32.25 -29.12 31.81
CA SER A 1081 -31.12 -29.43 30.93
C SER A 1081 -29.82 -29.66 31.71
N THR A 1082 -29.56 -28.89 32.77
CA THR A 1082 -28.34 -29.06 33.59
C THR A 1082 -28.43 -30.21 34.59
N SER A 1083 -29.61 -30.54 35.10
CA SER A 1083 -29.81 -31.62 36.08
C SER A 1083 -30.12 -32.99 35.46
N ASN A 1084 -30.35 -33.04 34.13
CA ASN A 1084 -30.80 -34.24 33.39
C ASN A 1084 -32.06 -34.90 33.97
N LYS A 1085 -32.88 -34.17 34.72
CA LYS A 1085 -34.11 -34.67 35.36
C LYS A 1085 -35.21 -33.61 35.28
N SER A 1086 -36.41 -34.00 34.88
CA SER A 1086 -37.62 -33.15 34.83
C SER A 1086 -38.32 -33.05 36.20
N THR A 1087 -37.54 -32.88 37.28
CA THR A 1087 -38.02 -32.82 38.66
C THR A 1087 -37.99 -31.40 39.21
N CYS A 1088 -39.02 -31.02 39.96
CA CYS A 1088 -39.12 -29.72 40.61
C CYS A 1088 -37.90 -29.42 41.50
N PRO A 1089 -37.24 -28.26 41.37
CA PRO A 1089 -36.06 -27.91 42.18
C PRO A 1089 -36.30 -27.93 43.70
N LEU A 1090 -37.54 -27.68 44.12
CA LEU A 1090 -37.89 -27.56 45.55
C LEU A 1090 -38.31 -28.88 46.18
N CYS A 1091 -39.27 -29.60 45.57
CA CYS A 1091 -39.83 -30.82 46.15
C CYS A 1091 -39.35 -32.11 45.48
N GLN A 1092 -38.49 -32.03 44.46
CA GLN A 1092 -37.91 -33.16 43.73
C GLN A 1092 -38.93 -34.12 43.08
N THR A 1093 -40.21 -33.76 43.04
CA THR A 1093 -41.24 -34.53 42.31
C THR A 1093 -41.20 -34.19 40.82
N PRO A 1094 -41.57 -35.12 39.92
CA PRO A 1094 -41.78 -34.82 38.50
C PRO A 1094 -42.70 -33.60 38.32
N PHE A 1095 -42.32 -32.69 37.42
CA PHE A 1095 -42.93 -31.36 37.32
C PHE A 1095 -44.35 -31.35 36.72
#